data_AF-A0A2V9CF83-F1
#
_entry.id   AF-A0A2V9CF83-F1
#
_cell.length_a   1.000
_cell.length_b   1.000
_cell.length_c   1.000
_cell.angle_alpha   90.00
_cell.angle_beta   90.00
_cell.angle_gamma   90.00
#
_symmetry.space_group_name_H-M   'P 1'
#
loop_
_entity.id
_entity.type
_entity.pdbx_description
1 polymer ?
#
loop_
_entity_poly.entity_id
_entity_poly.type
_entity_poly.pdbx_seq_one_letter_code
_entity_poly.pdbx_strand_id
1 'polypeptide(L)'
;FGWFQYNPHSIKPDANVAAAEALGLHGLNISSDSSTGGLPTFKWDSGDNKNTQMTDFGDGLDPSRCNCPLIENEHQYQFVNNWTKITGNHAMKFGVDLRFAHNLRFPSDANRTGELSFSHKQTALFDPASLGYTGGLDLASFLLGDVSHFERFASVSQTAAESQKRFFIYAQDQFRMSSKLTVTYGIRWEDYLPESVNAKGNGGFANVDQGVIRVGGFGPYGLNGNIRNYVGAFGPRVGIAYQLRPKTVVRIGYGRSFDIGVFGSNFGHAVTQNLPVLVHEAISAHDINSANINDNVPVYQMDSATGPLPAPFPAVRADGTIPLRGPQNTVDPRIRPTTQRIAAIDMWNATVERQLTSTMTVEVAYVGNKGTHGFAGDGPTYNANQRSMVGYGNPNIAPDSRRPFFNRFTYPDCSVSQGVCGLANLPLTDQLTCCSSDMGNYFGMDASSNYNALQLKVEKRISQGLQFVSHYTFSRARYYDNNYFAIDPTIAYGPMNVNRNHAWITNILYELPFGKGKKYMSGANTLMDYVVGGWRLTSITDWSGGLPWTPSYSLCDKDQDVGVCRPNRASGSFPLGLKRDAGGFLTWFTPIPTMAVGGSGGGFSRPAAGTLGNIGLDSFRGPHLFTSNFSLAKNFRITERYKAEFRMDANNIFNHPVMGFNYTQGNTCIDCAGDAGRITNIENNTSMRLLTFGLRFSF
;
A
#
# COMPACT_ATOMS: atom_id res chain seq x y z
N PHE A 1 -12.76 14.37 -28.95
CA PHE A 1 -13.05 15.07 -27.69
C PHE A 1 -13.72 14.09 -26.76
N GLY A 2 -13.30 14.06 -25.50
CA GLY A 2 -13.94 13.29 -24.45
C GLY A 2 -14.02 14.13 -23.18
N TRP A 3 -15.01 13.88 -22.34
CA TRP A 3 -15.11 14.48 -21.03
C TRP A 3 -15.66 13.44 -20.04
N PHE A 4 -15.32 13.60 -18.77
CA PHE A 4 -16.01 12.93 -17.68
C PHE A 4 -16.16 13.89 -16.50
N GLN A 5 -17.17 13.63 -15.69
CA GLN A 5 -17.36 14.27 -14.39
C GLN A 5 -17.78 13.23 -13.38
N TYR A 6 -17.25 13.38 -12.17
CA TYR A 6 -17.54 12.58 -11.00
C TYR A 6 -17.83 13.54 -9.85
N ASN A 7 -18.96 13.39 -9.17
CA ASN A 7 -19.41 14.32 -8.14
C ASN A 7 -20.21 13.60 -7.03
N PRO A 8 -19.57 12.72 -6.26
CA PRO A 8 -20.20 12.07 -5.10
C PRO A 8 -20.36 13.06 -3.95
N HIS A 9 -21.51 12.95 -3.28
CA HIS A 9 -21.86 13.70 -2.08
C HIS A 9 -22.38 12.70 -1.06
N SER A 10 -21.62 12.47 0.00
CA SER A 10 -21.98 11.54 1.08
C SER A 10 -22.09 12.32 2.38
N ILE A 11 -23.10 11.99 3.19
CA ILE A 11 -23.35 12.60 4.50
C ILE A 11 -23.72 11.51 5.50
N LYS A 12 -23.51 11.78 6.79
CA LYS A 12 -23.96 10.87 7.86
C LYS A 12 -25.50 10.88 7.96
N PRO A 13 -26.13 9.80 8.41
CA PRO A 13 -27.57 9.75 8.64
C PRO A 13 -28.08 10.83 9.62
N ASP A 14 -27.25 11.22 10.58
CA ASP A 14 -27.54 12.16 11.66
C ASP A 14 -26.80 13.50 11.52
N ALA A 15 -26.20 13.78 10.34
CA ALA A 15 -25.38 14.97 10.09
C ALA A 15 -26.08 16.31 10.40
N ASN A 16 -27.41 16.32 10.43
CA ASN A 16 -28.22 17.52 10.69
C ASN A 16 -28.49 17.76 12.19
N VAL A 17 -27.98 16.91 13.08
CA VAL A 17 -28.20 16.99 14.53
C VAL A 17 -26.85 17.09 15.23
N ALA A 18 -26.79 17.89 16.31
CA ALA A 18 -25.64 17.90 17.21
C ALA A 18 -25.70 16.69 18.15
N ALA A 19 -25.55 15.48 17.60
CA ALA A 19 -25.75 14.23 18.32
C ALA A 19 -24.71 14.02 19.42
N ALA A 20 -23.44 14.43 19.20
CA ALA A 20 -22.41 14.38 20.24
C ALA A 20 -22.75 15.30 21.41
N GLU A 21 -23.17 16.54 21.12
CA GLU A 21 -23.60 17.51 22.13
C GLU A 21 -24.81 17.01 22.92
N ALA A 22 -25.78 16.36 22.25
CA ALA A 22 -26.94 15.76 22.91
C ALA A 22 -26.58 14.61 23.87
N LEU A 23 -25.41 13.99 23.68
CA LEU A 23 -24.84 12.98 24.58
C LEU A 23 -23.95 13.59 25.68
N GLY A 24 -23.83 14.93 25.74
CA GLY A 24 -22.96 15.62 26.70
C GLY A 24 -21.49 15.71 26.27
N LEU A 25 -21.18 15.34 25.02
CA LEU A 25 -19.82 15.44 24.46
C LEU A 25 -19.63 16.82 23.84
N HIS A 26 -19.19 17.76 24.67
CA HIS A 26 -19.04 19.15 24.27
C HIS A 26 -17.87 19.37 23.29
N GLY A 27 -17.96 20.39 22.44
CA GLY A 27 -16.87 20.84 21.57
C GLY A 27 -16.59 19.98 20.32
N LEU A 28 -17.36 18.90 20.11
CA LEU A 28 -17.27 18.02 18.95
C LEU A 28 -18.14 18.49 17.78
N ASN A 29 -19.41 18.82 18.04
CA ASN A 29 -20.28 19.44 17.06
C ASN A 29 -20.10 20.97 17.08
N ILE A 30 -19.37 21.52 16.11
CA ILE A 30 -19.08 22.95 16.01
C ILE A 30 -20.25 23.65 15.32
N SER A 31 -20.93 24.56 16.04
CA SER A 31 -22.12 25.26 15.54
C SER A 31 -21.87 26.10 14.27
N SER A 32 -20.66 26.62 14.08
CA SER A 32 -20.25 27.35 12.88
C SER A 32 -19.85 26.45 11.70
N ASP A 33 -19.74 25.13 11.90
CA ASP A 33 -19.34 24.17 10.87
C ASP A 33 -20.29 22.96 10.86
N SER A 34 -21.29 23.03 9.97
CA SER A 34 -22.27 21.95 9.78
C SER A 34 -21.65 20.63 9.33
N SER A 35 -20.41 20.61 8.85
CA SER A 35 -19.72 19.37 8.48
C SER A 35 -19.31 18.52 9.69
N THR A 36 -19.39 19.08 10.89
CA THR A 36 -19.09 18.39 12.16
C THR A 36 -20.32 17.78 12.84
N GLY A 37 -21.50 17.84 12.22
CA GLY A 37 -22.72 17.24 12.75
C GLY A 37 -22.68 15.71 12.83
N GLY A 38 -23.62 15.15 13.60
CA GLY A 38 -23.71 13.71 13.87
C GLY A 38 -22.83 13.22 15.01
N LEU A 39 -22.67 11.90 15.12
CA LEU A 39 -21.85 11.26 16.14
C LEU A 39 -20.35 11.25 15.77
N PRO A 40 -19.46 11.22 16.76
CA PRO A 40 -18.05 10.93 16.54
C PRO A 40 -17.81 9.42 16.34
N THR A 41 -16.57 9.07 16.00
CA THR A 41 -16.07 7.68 16.05
C THR A 41 -15.60 7.37 17.47
N PHE A 42 -15.92 6.19 18.00
CA PHE A 42 -15.31 5.64 19.22
C PHE A 42 -14.46 4.43 18.83
N LYS A 43 -13.15 4.51 19.09
CA LYS A 43 -12.15 3.49 18.71
C LYS A 43 -11.57 2.78 19.94
N TRP A 44 -11.33 1.48 19.78
CA TRP A 44 -10.73 0.61 20.81
C TRP A 44 -9.29 0.24 20.45
N ASP A 45 -8.53 -0.25 21.44
CA ASP A 45 -7.11 -0.55 21.27
C ASP A 45 -6.90 -1.86 20.49
N SER A 46 -6.68 -1.78 19.18
CA SER A 46 -6.51 -2.96 18.32
C SER A 46 -5.08 -3.53 18.30
N GLY A 47 -4.12 -2.89 18.98
CA GLY A 47 -2.68 -3.12 18.80
C GLY A 47 -2.10 -4.34 19.52
N ASP A 48 -2.78 -4.85 20.55
CA ASP A 48 -2.07 -5.58 21.61
C ASP A 48 -2.53 -7.04 21.76
N ASN A 49 -3.60 -7.47 21.07
CA ASN A 49 -4.30 -8.74 21.32
C ASN A 49 -4.65 -8.98 22.81
N LYS A 50 -4.57 -7.93 23.64
CA LYS A 50 -4.72 -7.95 25.08
C LYS A 50 -5.74 -6.89 25.46
N ASN A 51 -6.98 -7.35 25.46
CA ASN A 51 -8.18 -6.78 26.07
C ASN A 51 -9.22 -6.16 25.13
N THR A 52 -10.40 -6.79 25.25
CA THR A 52 -11.73 -6.62 24.66
C THR A 52 -11.91 -6.88 23.14
N GLN A 53 -12.94 -7.67 22.83
CA GLN A 53 -13.45 -7.92 21.47
C GLN A 53 -14.45 -6.82 21.04
N MET A 54 -14.35 -5.61 21.61
CA MET A 54 -15.28 -4.54 21.25
C MET A 54 -14.95 -4.03 19.84
N THR A 55 -15.99 -3.86 19.05
CA THR A 55 -15.87 -3.30 17.70
C THR A 55 -16.07 -1.80 17.80
N ASP A 56 -15.28 -1.04 17.03
CA ASP A 56 -15.46 0.41 16.90
C ASP A 56 -16.92 0.73 16.54
N PHE A 57 -17.43 1.84 17.06
CA PHE A 57 -18.82 2.25 16.84
C PHE A 57 -18.93 3.77 16.68
N GLY A 58 -20.12 4.24 16.29
CA GLY A 58 -20.37 5.62 15.89
C GLY A 58 -20.29 5.81 14.37
N ASP A 59 -20.09 7.04 13.93
CA ASP A 59 -19.95 7.37 12.51
C ASP A 59 -18.48 7.57 12.15
N GLY A 60 -18.09 7.23 10.92
CA GLY A 60 -16.70 7.34 10.46
C GLY A 60 -16.32 6.29 9.42
N LEU A 61 -15.10 6.39 8.90
CA LEU A 61 -14.61 5.55 7.81
C LEU A 61 -14.51 4.07 8.18
N ASP A 62 -14.15 3.76 9.42
CA ASP A 62 -13.99 2.40 9.91
C ASP A 62 -15.31 1.77 10.40
N PRO A 63 -16.04 2.33 11.39
CA PRO A 63 -17.22 1.69 11.97
C PRO A 63 -18.43 1.68 11.02
N SER A 64 -18.64 2.78 10.29
CA SER A 64 -19.82 2.98 9.43
C SER A 64 -19.51 2.90 7.92
N ARG A 65 -18.23 2.69 7.55
CA ARG A 65 -17.75 2.69 6.16
C ARG A 65 -18.11 3.96 5.39
N CYS A 66 -18.15 5.10 6.09
CA CYS A 66 -18.59 6.39 5.56
C CYS A 66 -17.45 7.42 5.72
N ASN A 67 -16.83 7.82 4.60
CA ASN A 67 -16.04 9.06 4.58
C ASN A 67 -17.06 10.21 4.49
N CYS A 68 -17.55 10.72 5.62
CA CYS A 68 -18.75 11.55 5.65
C CYS A 68 -18.61 12.74 6.62
N PRO A 69 -18.88 13.99 6.18
CA PRO A 69 -19.29 14.34 4.82
C PRO A 69 -18.13 14.22 3.81
N LEU A 70 -18.41 13.71 2.62
CA LEU A 70 -17.48 13.73 1.50
C LEU A 70 -18.14 14.50 0.36
N ILE A 71 -17.49 15.58 -0.04
CA ILE A 71 -17.87 16.34 -1.22
C ILE A 71 -16.69 16.24 -2.19
N GLU A 72 -16.92 15.61 -3.33
CA GLU A 72 -15.94 15.60 -4.41
C GLU A 72 -16.54 16.17 -5.68
N ASN A 73 -15.69 16.83 -6.46
CA ASN A 73 -15.97 17.20 -7.83
C ASN A 73 -14.70 17.01 -8.65
N GLU A 74 -14.67 15.95 -9.42
CA GLU A 74 -13.61 15.69 -10.38
C GLU A 74 -14.17 15.81 -11.79
N HIS A 75 -13.43 16.47 -12.68
CA HIS A 75 -13.76 16.45 -14.09
C HIS A 75 -12.51 16.57 -14.94
N GLN A 76 -12.56 15.95 -16.12
CA GLN A 76 -11.48 16.05 -17.09
C GLN A 76 -12.03 16.30 -18.49
N TYR A 77 -11.45 17.27 -19.19
CA TYR A 77 -11.64 17.47 -20.62
C TYR A 77 -10.45 16.94 -21.39
N GLN A 78 -10.69 16.19 -22.46
CA GLN A 78 -9.67 15.57 -23.29
C GLN A 78 -9.86 15.90 -24.78
N PHE A 79 -8.81 16.42 -25.40
CA PHE A 79 -8.72 16.63 -26.84
C PHE A 79 -7.60 15.74 -27.39
N VAL A 80 -7.99 14.67 -28.07
CA VAL A 80 -7.06 13.72 -28.68
C VAL A 80 -7.28 13.66 -30.18
N ASN A 81 -6.18 13.66 -30.93
CA ASN A 81 -6.19 13.33 -32.34
C ASN A 81 -5.08 12.30 -32.63
N ASN A 82 -5.41 11.33 -33.47
CA ASN A 82 -4.49 10.29 -33.91
C ASN A 82 -4.58 10.19 -35.42
N TRP A 83 -3.44 10.30 -36.08
CA TRP A 83 -3.32 10.14 -37.52
C TRP A 83 -2.57 8.85 -37.82
N THR A 84 -2.99 8.16 -38.87
CA THR A 84 -2.32 6.95 -39.36
C THR A 84 -2.05 7.11 -40.85
N LYS A 85 -0.81 6.85 -41.25
CA LYS A 85 -0.40 6.80 -42.66
C LYS A 85 0.22 5.46 -42.94
N ILE A 86 -0.37 4.71 -43.87
CA ILE A 86 0.17 3.45 -44.36
C ILE A 86 0.73 3.72 -45.75
N THR A 87 2.01 3.46 -45.95
CA THR A 87 2.68 3.65 -47.23
C THR A 87 3.78 2.62 -47.42
N GLY A 88 3.68 1.84 -48.50
CA GLY A 88 4.58 0.72 -48.75
C GLY A 88 4.63 -0.24 -47.56
N ASN A 89 5.85 -0.47 -47.03
CA ASN A 89 6.09 -1.39 -45.91
C ASN A 89 5.98 -0.71 -44.53
N HIS A 90 5.53 0.55 -44.46
CA HIS A 90 5.43 1.33 -43.25
C HIS A 90 3.98 1.58 -42.84
N ALA A 91 3.71 1.46 -41.55
CA ALA A 91 2.47 1.92 -40.92
C ALA A 91 2.83 2.90 -39.80
N MET A 92 2.81 4.18 -40.15
CA MET A 92 3.17 5.29 -39.27
C MET A 92 1.95 5.78 -38.51
N LYS A 93 2.12 6.09 -37.23
CA LYS A 93 1.12 6.76 -36.41
C LYS A 93 1.73 7.94 -35.68
N PHE A 94 0.97 9.01 -35.58
CA PHE A 94 1.32 10.19 -34.81
C PHE A 94 0.07 10.70 -34.10
N GLY A 95 0.23 11.36 -32.97
CA GLY A 95 -0.91 11.89 -32.25
C GLY A 95 -0.55 12.87 -31.16
N VAL A 96 -1.56 13.66 -30.79
CA VAL A 96 -1.52 14.68 -29.76
C VAL A 96 -2.69 14.44 -28.81
N ASP A 97 -2.45 14.54 -27.51
CA ASP A 97 -3.45 14.39 -26.45
C ASP A 97 -3.27 15.51 -25.42
N LEU A 98 -4.28 16.37 -25.31
CA LEU A 98 -4.37 17.47 -24.36
C LEU A 98 -5.41 17.10 -23.30
N ARG A 99 -5.04 17.17 -22.01
CA ARG A 99 -5.97 16.93 -20.91
C ARG A 99 -5.97 18.08 -19.92
N PHE A 100 -7.16 18.41 -19.43
CA PHE A 100 -7.39 19.41 -18.40
C PHE A 100 -8.13 18.72 -17.27
N ALA A 101 -7.44 18.44 -16.18
CA ALA A 101 -8.00 17.80 -15.01
C ALA A 101 -8.32 18.84 -13.94
N HIS A 102 -9.43 18.62 -13.25
CA HIS A 102 -9.86 19.37 -12.08
C HIS A 102 -10.19 18.38 -10.97
N ASN A 103 -9.83 18.75 -9.74
CA ASN A 103 -10.13 17.98 -8.56
C ASN A 103 -10.51 18.92 -7.41
N LEU A 104 -11.69 18.70 -6.85
CA LEU A 104 -12.11 19.20 -5.56
C LEU A 104 -12.40 17.97 -4.70
N ARG A 105 -11.78 17.93 -3.52
CA ARG A 105 -12.07 16.91 -2.51
C ARG A 105 -12.12 17.58 -1.15
N PHE A 106 -13.29 17.55 -0.52
CA PHE A 106 -13.50 17.91 0.88
C PHE A 106 -13.60 16.61 1.68
N PRO A 107 -12.48 16.11 2.22
CA PRO A 107 -12.41 14.79 2.83
C PRO A 107 -12.93 14.79 4.27
N SER A 108 -13.28 13.60 4.76
CA SER A 108 -13.56 13.29 6.17
C SER A 108 -12.97 11.91 6.54
N ASP A 109 -11.77 11.62 6.02
CA ASP A 109 -11.04 10.38 6.28
C ASP A 109 -10.78 10.18 7.79
N ALA A 110 -10.43 11.26 8.50
CA ALA A 110 -10.67 11.39 9.93
C ALA A 110 -12.00 12.12 10.15
N ASN A 111 -12.91 11.52 10.90
CA ASN A 111 -14.25 12.05 11.14
C ASN A 111 -14.18 13.50 11.65
N ARG A 112 -14.88 14.42 10.97
CA ARG A 112 -14.89 15.85 11.28
C ARG A 112 -15.54 16.18 12.64
N THR A 113 -16.45 15.34 13.12
CA THR A 113 -16.99 15.44 14.48
C THR A 113 -15.95 15.05 15.53
N GLY A 114 -15.01 14.18 15.19
CA GLY A 114 -14.02 13.63 16.11
C GLY A 114 -13.93 12.12 16.06
N GLU A 115 -12.72 11.61 16.30
CA GLU A 115 -12.45 10.21 16.57
C GLU A 115 -11.81 10.12 17.96
N LEU A 116 -12.48 9.43 18.87
CA LEU A 116 -12.07 9.27 20.26
C LEU A 116 -11.56 7.85 20.42
N SER A 117 -10.27 7.70 20.70
CA SER A 117 -9.67 6.40 21.01
C SER A 117 -9.54 6.21 22.51
N PHE A 118 -9.67 4.96 22.95
CA PHE A 118 -9.49 4.54 24.33
C PHE A 118 -8.45 3.44 24.37
N SER A 119 -7.37 3.64 25.13
CA SER A 119 -6.33 2.61 25.28
C SER A 119 -6.50 1.87 26.59
N HIS A 120 -6.08 0.61 26.61
CA HIS A 120 -5.99 -0.16 27.85
C HIS A 120 -4.93 0.43 28.81
N LYS A 121 -3.95 1.18 28.28
CA LYS A 121 -2.83 1.76 29.04
C LYS A 121 -3.29 2.68 30.17
N GLN A 122 -4.35 3.47 29.99
CA GLN A 122 -4.86 4.39 31.02
C GLN A 122 -5.25 3.67 32.32
N THR A 123 -5.69 2.42 32.23
CA THR A 123 -6.11 1.61 33.37
C THR A 123 -5.15 0.45 33.67
N ALA A 124 -4.01 0.39 32.98
CA ALA A 124 -2.98 -0.61 33.18
C ALA A 124 -2.00 -0.22 34.29
N LEU A 125 -1.33 -1.23 34.86
CA LEU A 125 -0.19 -1.00 35.74
C LEU A 125 1.06 -0.77 34.88
N PHE A 126 1.62 0.44 34.94
CA PHE A 126 2.90 0.76 34.32
C PHE A 126 4.07 0.23 35.15
N ASP A 127 4.98 -0.51 34.52
CA ASP A 127 6.24 -0.94 35.09
C ASP A 127 7.40 -0.06 34.56
N PRO A 128 7.97 0.84 35.39
CA PRO A 128 9.05 1.72 34.99
C PRO A 128 10.34 0.98 34.61
N ALA A 129 10.56 -0.24 35.10
CA ALA A 129 11.77 -0.99 34.82
C ALA A 129 11.75 -1.62 33.42
N SER A 130 10.59 -2.13 33.00
CA SER A 130 10.43 -2.68 31.64
C SER A 130 10.03 -1.62 30.61
N LEU A 131 9.51 -0.46 31.06
CA LEU A 131 8.76 0.50 30.23
C LEU A 131 7.53 -0.17 29.59
N GLY A 132 6.91 -1.08 30.33
CA GLY A 132 5.80 -1.91 29.87
C GLY A 132 4.54 -1.70 30.69
N TYR A 133 3.41 -2.17 30.13
CA TYR A 133 2.10 -2.12 30.77
C TYR A 133 1.62 -3.55 31.07
N THR A 134 1.04 -3.74 32.25
CA THR A 134 0.43 -5.01 32.67
C THR A 134 -1.02 -4.80 33.07
N GLY A 135 -1.93 -5.56 32.44
CA GLY A 135 -3.37 -5.42 32.67
C GLY A 135 -3.97 -4.20 31.96
N GLY A 136 -5.07 -3.65 32.51
CA GLY A 136 -5.81 -2.54 31.92
C GLY A 136 -6.89 -2.96 30.93
N LEU A 137 -7.98 -2.18 30.84
CA LEU A 137 -9.09 -2.38 29.93
C LEU A 137 -9.42 -1.06 29.24
N ASP A 138 -9.46 -1.06 27.92
CA ASP A 138 -9.93 0.04 27.07
C ASP A 138 -11.39 0.43 27.38
N LEU A 139 -12.27 -0.55 27.63
CA LEU A 139 -13.63 -0.31 28.09
C LEU A 139 -13.66 0.45 29.44
N ALA A 140 -12.72 0.18 30.34
CA ALA A 140 -12.66 0.92 31.60
C ALA A 140 -12.24 2.39 31.36
N SER A 141 -11.30 2.63 30.44
CA SER A 141 -10.92 3.98 30.01
C SER A 141 -12.11 4.73 29.39
N PHE A 142 -12.91 4.06 28.56
CA PHE A 142 -14.15 4.63 28.01
C PHE A 142 -15.17 4.99 29.10
N LEU A 143 -15.40 4.11 30.08
CA LEU A 143 -16.34 4.38 31.19
C LEU A 143 -15.88 5.52 32.10
N LEU A 144 -14.57 5.76 32.17
CA LEU A 144 -14.00 6.92 32.88
C LEU A 144 -14.14 8.22 32.09
N GLY A 145 -14.28 8.15 30.76
CA GLY A 145 -14.25 9.33 29.90
C GLY A 145 -12.86 9.67 29.35
N ASP A 146 -11.84 8.86 29.66
CA ASP A 146 -10.43 9.14 29.42
C ASP A 146 -10.05 8.90 27.94
N VAL A 147 -10.17 9.94 27.11
CA VAL A 147 -9.78 9.88 25.70
C VAL A 147 -8.26 9.82 25.59
N SER A 148 -7.73 8.71 25.09
CA SER A 148 -6.27 8.48 24.97
C SER A 148 -5.68 9.15 23.73
N HIS A 149 -6.47 9.23 22.66
CA HIS A 149 -6.10 9.89 21.42
C HIS A 149 -7.35 10.49 20.78
N PHE A 150 -7.19 11.69 20.23
CA PHE A 150 -8.24 12.40 19.52
C PHE A 150 -7.74 12.83 18.14
N GLU A 151 -8.53 12.58 17.11
CA GLU A 151 -8.26 13.14 15.79
C GLU A 151 -9.52 13.60 15.04
N ARG A 152 -9.35 14.59 14.14
CA ARG A 152 -10.37 15.03 13.18
C ARG A 152 -9.77 15.81 12.01
N PHE A 153 -10.54 15.93 10.94
CA PHE A 153 -10.28 16.95 9.91
C PHE A 153 -11.05 18.24 10.18
N ALA A 154 -10.34 19.36 10.19
CA ALA A 154 -10.92 20.71 10.26
C ALA A 154 -10.55 21.47 8.98
N SER A 155 -11.47 22.27 8.44
CA SER A 155 -11.21 23.05 7.21
C SER A 155 -11.94 24.38 7.23
N VAL A 156 -11.34 25.41 6.63
CA VAL A 156 -11.96 26.73 6.43
C VAL A 156 -12.56 26.89 5.03
N SER A 157 -12.44 25.88 4.16
CA SER A 157 -12.99 25.91 2.81
C SER A 157 -13.52 24.55 2.37
N GLN A 158 -14.72 24.57 1.78
CA GLN A 158 -15.33 23.42 1.09
C GLN A 158 -15.20 23.51 -0.43
N THR A 159 -14.57 24.57 -0.94
CA THR A 159 -14.48 24.87 -2.38
C THR A 159 -13.06 24.96 -2.90
N ALA A 160 -12.06 24.72 -2.03
CA ALA A 160 -10.67 24.62 -2.44
C ALA A 160 -10.51 23.46 -3.43
N ALA A 161 -9.94 23.75 -4.58
CA ALA A 161 -9.80 22.81 -5.68
C ALA A 161 -8.49 23.06 -6.41
N GLU A 162 -7.98 22.02 -7.05
CA GLU A 162 -6.78 22.07 -7.88
C GLU A 162 -7.09 21.70 -9.34
N SER A 163 -6.24 22.16 -10.25
CA SER A 163 -6.36 21.85 -11.67
C SER A 163 -5.00 21.63 -12.28
N GLN A 164 -4.92 20.69 -13.24
CA GLN A 164 -3.69 20.31 -13.90
C GLN A 164 -3.88 20.19 -15.41
N LYS A 165 -2.94 20.75 -16.16
CA LYS A 165 -2.87 20.61 -17.62
C LYS A 165 -1.86 19.52 -17.96
N ARG A 166 -2.18 18.72 -18.97
CA ARG A 166 -1.31 17.64 -19.45
C ARG A 166 -1.22 17.69 -20.95
N PHE A 167 0.00 17.55 -21.47
CA PHE A 167 0.28 17.55 -22.90
C PHE A 167 1.05 16.30 -23.28
N PHE A 168 0.57 15.61 -24.30
CA PHE A 168 1.22 14.42 -24.81
C PHE A 168 1.34 14.49 -26.32
N ILE A 169 2.50 14.11 -26.84
CA ILE A 169 2.74 13.93 -28.28
C ILE A 169 3.48 12.63 -28.52
N TYR A 170 3.17 11.95 -29.61
CA TYR A 170 3.91 10.75 -29.99
C TYR A 170 4.03 10.58 -31.50
N ALA A 171 5.07 9.85 -31.89
CA ALA A 171 5.25 9.32 -33.23
C ALA A 171 5.77 7.88 -33.14
N GLN A 172 5.25 7.00 -33.99
CA GLN A 172 5.70 5.62 -34.10
C GLN A 172 5.58 5.13 -35.55
N ASP A 173 6.39 4.15 -35.89
CA ASP A 173 6.34 3.45 -37.17
C ASP A 173 6.44 1.94 -36.94
N GLN A 174 5.63 1.20 -37.70
CA GLN A 174 5.76 -0.24 -37.85
C GLN A 174 6.27 -0.53 -39.25
N PHE A 175 7.53 -0.94 -39.33
CA PHE A 175 8.24 -1.22 -40.57
C PHE A 175 8.36 -2.73 -40.80
N ARG A 176 7.70 -3.22 -41.85
CA ARG A 176 7.89 -4.58 -42.36
C ARG A 176 9.14 -4.64 -43.24
N MET A 177 10.31 -4.76 -42.60
CA MET A 177 11.61 -4.80 -43.28
C MET A 177 11.72 -5.95 -44.30
N SER A 178 11.10 -7.10 -44.00
CA SER A 178 10.99 -8.24 -44.92
C SER A 178 9.75 -9.08 -44.60
N SER A 179 9.54 -10.17 -45.33
CA SER A 179 8.48 -11.14 -45.02
C SER A 179 8.66 -11.85 -43.67
N LYS A 180 9.87 -11.78 -43.06
CA LYS A 180 10.20 -12.43 -41.79
C LYS A 180 10.49 -11.46 -40.65
N LEU A 181 10.78 -10.19 -40.94
CA LEU A 181 11.23 -9.21 -39.95
C LEU A 181 10.30 -8.00 -39.95
N THR A 182 9.72 -7.72 -38.80
CA THR A 182 8.99 -6.48 -38.52
C THR A 182 9.66 -5.76 -37.35
N VAL A 183 9.92 -4.48 -37.52
CA VAL A 183 10.45 -3.60 -36.47
C VAL A 183 9.43 -2.50 -36.22
N THR A 184 9.08 -2.32 -34.95
CA THR A 184 8.25 -1.22 -34.48
C THR A 184 9.10 -0.31 -33.62
N TYR A 185 9.07 0.98 -33.86
CA TYR A 185 9.81 1.95 -33.06
C TYR A 185 9.00 3.23 -32.92
N GLY A 186 9.14 3.92 -31.80
CA GLY A 186 8.44 5.15 -31.55
C GLY A 186 8.89 5.83 -30.27
N ILE A 187 8.46 7.07 -30.12
CA ILE A 187 8.71 7.88 -28.95
C ILE A 187 7.43 8.63 -28.60
N ARG A 188 7.15 8.71 -27.31
CA ARG A 188 6.11 9.55 -26.73
C ARG A 188 6.76 10.53 -25.77
N TRP A 189 6.40 11.79 -25.85
CA TRP A 189 6.76 12.79 -24.85
C TRP A 189 5.51 13.14 -24.05
N GLU A 190 5.66 13.14 -22.72
CA GLU A 190 4.60 13.48 -21.80
C GLU A 190 5.02 14.67 -20.94
N ASP A 191 4.12 15.65 -20.79
CA ASP A 191 4.31 16.78 -19.92
C ASP A 191 3.10 16.93 -19.00
N TYR A 192 3.34 16.81 -17.70
CA TYR A 192 2.36 17.01 -16.65
C TYR A 192 2.71 18.34 -15.99
N LEU A 193 1.95 19.39 -16.25
CA LEU A 193 2.26 20.69 -15.65
C LEU A 193 2.02 20.62 -14.13
N PRO A 194 2.72 21.45 -13.33
CA PRO A 194 2.40 21.60 -11.92
C PRO A 194 0.94 22.00 -11.75
N GLU A 195 0.28 21.42 -10.76
CA GLU A 195 -1.09 21.79 -10.45
C GLU A 195 -1.19 23.23 -9.93
N SER A 196 -2.34 23.85 -10.11
CA SER A 196 -2.66 25.17 -9.59
C SER A 196 -3.95 25.15 -8.81
N VAL A 197 -3.99 25.86 -7.68
CA VAL A 197 -5.21 26.04 -6.90
C VAL A 197 -6.16 27.02 -7.60
N ASN A 198 -7.46 26.85 -7.38
CA ASN A 198 -8.51 27.62 -8.05
C ASN A 198 -8.59 29.10 -7.61
N ALA A 199 -8.07 29.46 -6.44
CA ALA A 199 -8.03 30.84 -5.95
C ALA A 199 -6.89 31.09 -4.95
N LYS A 200 -6.60 32.36 -4.69
CA LYS A 200 -5.65 32.77 -3.65
C LYS A 200 -6.08 32.20 -2.29
N GLY A 201 -5.15 31.56 -1.58
CA GLY A 201 -5.40 30.94 -0.27
C GLY A 201 -6.00 29.54 -0.32
N ASN A 202 -6.41 29.02 -1.48
CA ASN A 202 -7.03 27.70 -1.61
C ASN A 202 -6.02 26.53 -1.70
N GLY A 203 -4.82 26.70 -1.17
CA GLY A 203 -3.91 25.58 -0.94
C GLY A 203 -2.52 25.97 -0.47
N GLY A 204 -1.87 24.99 0.15
CA GLY A 204 -0.55 25.07 0.75
C GLY A 204 0.43 24.07 0.16
N PHE A 205 1.58 24.58 -0.28
CA PHE A 205 2.67 23.79 -0.81
C PHE A 205 3.74 23.65 0.28
N ALA A 206 3.61 22.62 1.11
CA ALA A 206 4.55 22.32 2.18
C ALA A 206 5.94 21.98 1.63
N ASN A 207 6.95 22.67 2.15
CA ASN A 207 8.34 22.54 1.74
C ASN A 207 9.24 22.34 2.96
N VAL A 208 9.72 21.11 3.12
CA VAL A 208 10.60 20.74 4.22
C VAL A 208 11.97 21.42 4.14
N ASP A 209 12.51 21.70 2.95
CA ASP A 209 13.83 22.34 2.82
C ASP A 209 13.84 23.78 3.39
N GLN A 210 12.69 24.45 3.30
CA GLN A 210 12.51 25.81 3.80
C GLN A 210 11.88 25.86 5.19
N GLY A 211 11.34 24.73 5.68
CA GLY A 211 10.58 24.73 6.91
C GLY A 211 9.27 25.52 6.82
N VAL A 212 8.61 25.60 5.67
CA VAL A 212 7.37 26.40 5.56
C VAL A 212 6.36 25.75 4.62
N ILE A 213 5.10 26.13 4.77
CA ILE A 213 4.07 25.97 3.75
C ILE A 213 3.98 27.26 2.94
N ARG A 214 4.16 27.15 1.61
CA ARG A 214 3.95 28.28 0.69
C ARG A 214 2.49 28.36 0.32
N VAL A 215 1.85 29.50 0.52
CA VAL A 215 0.41 29.66 0.27
C VAL A 215 0.17 30.17 -1.14
N GLY A 216 -0.66 29.48 -1.92
CA GLY A 216 -0.95 29.84 -3.31
C GLY A 216 -1.54 31.25 -3.44
N GLY A 217 -0.92 32.10 -4.27
CA GLY A 217 -1.37 33.48 -4.53
C GLY A 217 -0.99 34.50 -3.46
N PHE A 218 -0.13 34.15 -2.50
CA PHE A 218 0.43 35.07 -1.50
C PHE A 218 1.93 35.26 -1.69
N GLY A 219 2.43 36.44 -1.29
CA GLY A 219 3.86 36.78 -1.38
C GLY A 219 4.40 36.55 -2.81
N PRO A 220 5.56 35.90 -2.98
CA PRO A 220 6.13 35.59 -4.29
C PRO A 220 5.54 34.31 -4.92
N TYR A 221 4.58 33.63 -4.29
CA TYR A 221 4.10 32.32 -4.72
C TYR A 221 2.84 32.42 -5.58
N GLY A 222 2.93 31.98 -6.83
CA GLY A 222 1.76 31.87 -7.72
C GLY A 222 0.77 30.80 -7.24
N LEU A 223 -0.33 30.62 -7.98
CA LEU A 223 -1.36 29.61 -7.66
C LEU A 223 -0.83 28.16 -7.73
N ASN A 224 0.34 27.94 -8.34
CA ASN A 224 1.03 26.65 -8.41
C ASN A 224 2.15 26.51 -7.37
N GLY A 225 2.23 27.40 -6.37
CA GLY A 225 3.25 27.36 -5.30
C GLY A 225 4.69 27.51 -5.78
N ASN A 226 4.88 27.95 -7.03
CA ASN A 226 6.16 27.96 -7.75
C ASN A 226 6.85 26.59 -7.79
N ILE A 227 6.08 25.51 -7.91
CA ILE A 227 6.62 24.16 -8.14
C ILE A 227 7.28 24.10 -9.51
N ARG A 228 8.51 23.57 -9.56
CA ARG A 228 9.25 23.37 -10.81
C ARG A 228 8.75 22.12 -11.52
N ASN A 229 8.65 22.18 -12.85
CA ASN A 229 8.23 21.05 -13.66
C ASN A 229 9.42 20.27 -14.23
N TYR A 230 9.30 18.95 -14.30
CA TYR A 230 10.23 18.09 -15.03
C TYR A 230 9.66 17.75 -16.41
N VAL A 231 10.34 18.21 -17.47
CA VAL A 231 9.92 18.02 -18.86
C VAL A 231 10.60 16.84 -19.57
N GLY A 232 11.38 16.02 -18.84
CA GLY A 232 12.20 14.94 -19.44
C GLY A 232 11.47 13.59 -19.58
N ALA A 233 10.15 13.56 -19.52
CA ALA A 233 9.35 12.34 -19.61
C ALA A 233 9.20 11.82 -21.05
N PHE A 234 10.31 11.31 -21.59
CA PHE A 234 10.36 10.61 -22.87
C PHE A 234 10.14 9.10 -22.68
N GLY A 235 9.10 8.57 -23.31
CA GLY A 235 8.72 7.17 -23.36
C GLY A 235 9.06 6.54 -24.71
N PRO A 236 10.32 6.13 -24.96
CA PRO A 236 10.69 5.34 -26.13
C PRO A 236 10.01 3.97 -26.10
N ARG A 237 9.73 3.43 -27.29
CA ARG A 237 9.22 2.07 -27.48
C ARG A 237 9.88 1.45 -28.70
N VAL A 238 10.40 0.23 -28.53
CA VAL A 238 11.01 -0.55 -29.61
C VAL A 238 10.50 -1.98 -29.52
N GLY A 239 10.14 -2.57 -30.65
CA GLY A 239 9.67 -3.93 -30.78
C GLY A 239 10.26 -4.58 -32.02
N ILE A 240 10.69 -5.82 -31.91
CA ILE A 240 11.23 -6.61 -33.02
C ILE A 240 10.48 -7.94 -33.03
N ALA A 241 9.93 -8.32 -34.18
CA ALA A 241 9.34 -9.62 -34.41
C ALA A 241 10.05 -10.28 -35.61
N TYR A 242 10.68 -11.43 -35.36
CA TYR A 242 11.46 -12.15 -36.34
C TYR A 242 11.05 -13.62 -36.46
N GLN A 243 10.62 -14.02 -37.65
CA GLN A 243 10.35 -15.42 -37.97
C GLN A 243 11.67 -16.14 -38.31
N LEU A 244 12.32 -16.68 -37.27
CA LEU A 244 13.60 -17.40 -37.39
C LEU A 244 13.47 -18.67 -38.25
N ARG A 245 12.36 -19.42 -38.09
CA ARG A 245 12.00 -20.59 -38.89
C ARG A 245 10.48 -20.60 -39.11
N PRO A 246 9.91 -21.38 -40.06
CA PRO A 246 8.47 -21.40 -40.30
C PRO A 246 7.60 -21.63 -39.06
N LYS A 247 8.13 -22.35 -38.07
CA LYS A 247 7.48 -22.70 -36.79
C LYS A 247 8.14 -22.06 -35.57
N THR A 248 9.01 -21.07 -35.74
CA THR A 248 9.75 -20.45 -34.64
C THR A 248 9.82 -18.94 -34.84
N VAL A 249 9.31 -18.20 -33.85
CA VAL A 249 9.28 -16.74 -33.84
C VAL A 249 10.02 -16.25 -32.60
N VAL A 250 10.84 -15.22 -32.80
CA VAL A 250 11.49 -14.47 -31.74
C VAL A 250 10.84 -13.10 -31.65
N ARG A 251 10.50 -12.65 -30.46
CA ARG A 251 9.98 -11.30 -30.22
C ARG A 251 10.80 -10.64 -29.14
N ILE A 252 11.16 -9.38 -29.33
CA ILE A 252 11.87 -8.57 -28.35
C ILE A 252 11.12 -7.24 -28.25
N GLY A 253 10.95 -6.74 -27.04
CA GLY A 253 10.29 -5.46 -26.79
C GLY A 253 10.98 -4.68 -25.68
N TYR A 254 10.98 -3.36 -25.81
CA TYR A 254 11.29 -2.41 -24.75
C TYR A 254 10.30 -1.25 -24.82
N GLY A 255 9.87 -0.74 -23.67
CA GLY A 255 9.06 0.45 -23.58
C GLY A 255 9.13 1.10 -22.21
N ARG A 256 9.06 2.43 -22.19
CA ARG A 256 8.89 3.21 -20.96
C ARG A 256 7.47 3.79 -20.89
N SER A 257 6.89 3.72 -19.70
CA SER A 257 5.61 4.36 -19.36
C SER A 257 5.76 5.18 -18.07
N PHE A 258 4.83 6.08 -17.83
CA PHE A 258 4.85 6.98 -16.69
C PHE A 258 3.58 6.83 -15.85
N ASP A 259 3.70 7.15 -14.57
CA ASP A 259 2.61 7.14 -13.62
C ASP A 259 2.59 8.47 -12.86
N ILE A 260 1.38 9.01 -12.66
CA ILE A 260 1.17 10.30 -11.99
C ILE A 260 1.20 10.19 -10.47
N GLY A 261 1.36 8.98 -9.93
CA GLY A 261 1.26 8.68 -8.52
C GLY A 261 -0.19 8.64 -8.02
N VAL A 262 -0.32 8.50 -6.70
CA VAL A 262 -1.60 8.43 -5.99
C VAL A 262 -1.66 9.48 -4.88
N PHE A 263 -2.87 9.74 -4.35
CA PHE A 263 -3.13 10.56 -3.15
C PHE A 263 -2.41 11.91 -3.13
N GLY A 264 -2.35 12.62 -4.26
CA GLY A 264 -1.79 13.97 -4.30
C GLY A 264 -0.27 14.06 -4.47
N SER A 265 0.44 12.94 -4.63
CA SER A 265 1.90 12.95 -4.88
C SER A 265 2.33 13.79 -6.09
N ASN A 266 1.50 13.89 -7.14
CA ASN A 266 1.62 14.94 -8.17
C ASN A 266 0.35 15.79 -8.38
N PHE A 267 -0.85 15.24 -8.13
CA PHE A 267 -2.11 15.95 -8.36
C PHE A 267 -3.24 15.46 -7.43
N GLY A 268 -4.06 16.38 -6.90
CA GLY A 268 -5.43 16.07 -6.43
C GLY A 268 -5.68 15.93 -4.92
N HIS A 269 -4.67 16.01 -4.05
CA HIS A 269 -4.92 15.90 -2.59
C HIS A 269 -3.97 16.78 -1.76
N ALA A 270 -2.68 16.77 -2.07
CA ALA A 270 -1.68 17.27 -1.14
C ALA A 270 -1.79 18.77 -0.85
N VAL A 271 -2.12 19.61 -1.84
CA VAL A 271 -2.08 21.07 -1.67
C VAL A 271 -3.36 21.65 -1.11
N THR A 272 -4.51 21.10 -1.47
CA THR A 272 -5.82 21.49 -0.92
C THR A 272 -6.05 20.90 0.47
N GLN A 273 -5.32 19.85 0.85
CA GLN A 273 -5.39 19.23 2.18
C GLN A 273 -4.19 19.59 3.08
N ASN A 274 -3.67 20.81 2.92
CA ASN A 274 -2.67 21.44 3.77
C ASN A 274 -3.23 22.78 4.30
N LEU A 275 -2.60 23.34 5.33
CA LEU A 275 -2.82 24.74 5.71
C LEU A 275 -2.57 25.67 4.52
N PRO A 276 -3.35 26.76 4.35
CA PRO A 276 -4.37 27.25 5.29
C PRO A 276 -5.75 26.61 5.07
N VAL A 277 -5.91 25.64 4.16
CA VAL A 277 -7.23 25.11 3.82
C VAL A 277 -7.71 24.12 4.86
N LEU A 278 -6.89 23.10 5.16
CA LEU A 278 -7.26 21.97 5.98
C LEU A 278 -6.15 21.62 6.98
N VAL A 279 -6.57 21.21 8.17
CA VAL A 279 -5.72 20.63 9.21
C VAL A 279 -6.22 19.23 9.52
N HIS A 280 -5.29 18.27 9.59
CA HIS A 280 -5.48 17.03 10.32
C HIS A 280 -5.03 17.30 11.76
N GLU A 281 -6.00 17.45 12.64
CA GLU A 281 -5.77 17.57 14.07
C GLU A 281 -5.65 16.15 14.61
N ALA A 282 -4.49 15.77 15.13
CA ALA A 282 -4.23 14.49 15.74
C ALA A 282 -3.42 14.74 17.01
N ILE A 283 -4.02 14.43 18.16
CA ILE A 283 -3.47 14.70 19.47
C ILE A 283 -3.45 13.39 20.25
N SER A 284 -2.27 12.96 20.67
CA SER A 284 -2.10 11.83 21.58
C SER A 284 -1.86 12.31 23.00
N ALA A 285 -2.28 11.52 24.00
CA ALA A 285 -1.93 11.72 25.41
C ALA A 285 -0.42 11.94 25.60
N HIS A 286 0.40 11.24 24.81
CA HIS A 286 1.86 11.37 24.80
C HIS A 286 2.34 12.77 24.40
N ASP A 287 1.63 13.45 23.50
CA ASP A 287 2.02 14.77 22.98
C ASP A 287 1.83 15.88 24.03
N ILE A 288 0.92 15.66 24.99
CA ILE A 288 0.60 16.63 26.04
C ILE A 288 1.54 16.48 27.24
N ASN A 289 2.10 15.29 27.47
CA ASN A 289 3.06 15.08 28.54
C ASN A 289 4.11 14.02 28.18
N SER A 290 5.09 14.43 27.38
CA SER A 290 6.22 13.59 26.97
C SER A 290 7.13 13.12 28.12
N ALA A 291 6.96 13.66 29.33
CA ALA A 291 7.68 13.26 30.53
C ALA A 291 6.93 12.19 31.36
N ASN A 292 5.63 11.99 31.10
CA ASN A 292 4.86 10.91 31.71
C ASN A 292 5.05 9.63 30.90
N ILE A 293 5.79 8.70 31.48
CA ILE A 293 6.23 7.45 30.85
C ILE A 293 5.07 6.46 30.64
N ASN A 294 3.85 6.82 31.05
CA ASN A 294 2.69 5.92 31.16
C ASN A 294 1.47 6.30 30.30
N ASP A 295 1.51 7.34 29.44
CA ASP A 295 0.35 7.79 28.63
C ASP A 295 -0.97 7.97 29.46
N ASN A 296 -0.85 8.18 30.79
CA ASN A 296 -1.99 8.19 31.73
C ASN A 296 -2.73 9.54 31.79
N VAL A 297 -2.39 10.51 30.94
CA VAL A 297 -3.07 11.80 30.92
C VAL A 297 -3.98 11.83 29.70
N PRO A 298 -5.31 11.79 29.87
CA PRO A 298 -6.21 11.85 28.73
C PRO A 298 -6.07 13.18 28.00
N VAL A 299 -6.22 13.14 26.67
CA VAL A 299 -6.19 14.34 25.81
C VAL A 299 -7.27 15.32 26.23
N TYR A 300 -8.45 14.80 26.55
CA TYR A 300 -9.51 15.47 27.29
C TYR A 300 -10.46 14.40 27.87
N GLN A 301 -11.31 14.83 28.79
CA GLN A 301 -12.37 14.00 29.35
C GLN A 301 -13.67 14.16 28.56
N MET A 302 -14.39 13.08 28.29
CA MET A 302 -15.66 13.13 27.57
C MET A 302 -16.71 14.04 28.24
N ASP A 303 -16.67 14.17 29.58
CA ASP A 303 -17.55 15.06 30.36
C ASP A 303 -17.03 16.50 30.51
N SER A 304 -15.93 16.85 29.81
CA SER A 304 -15.37 18.19 29.80
C SER A 304 -16.39 19.21 29.33
N ALA A 305 -16.57 20.28 30.10
CA ALA A 305 -17.47 21.38 29.78
C ALA A 305 -17.09 22.15 28.49
N THR A 306 -15.90 21.94 27.94
CA THR A 306 -15.39 22.70 26.77
C THR A 306 -14.98 21.82 25.58
N GLY A 307 -14.85 20.51 25.76
CA GLY A 307 -14.39 19.60 24.71
C GLY A 307 -12.92 19.79 24.30
N PRO A 308 -12.50 19.16 23.18
CA PRO A 308 -11.19 19.40 22.59
C PRO A 308 -11.12 20.80 21.95
N LEU A 309 -9.97 21.46 22.09
CA LEU A 309 -9.75 22.79 21.53
C LEU A 309 -9.90 22.78 19.99
N PRO A 310 -10.46 23.82 19.36
CA PRO A 310 -10.49 23.92 17.90
C PRO A 310 -9.08 23.99 17.29
N ALA A 311 -8.88 23.30 16.17
CA ALA A 311 -7.64 23.36 15.41
C ALA A 311 -7.32 24.81 14.98
N PRO A 312 -6.13 25.36 15.27
CA PRO A 312 -5.79 26.73 14.91
C PRO A 312 -5.41 26.86 13.43
N PHE A 313 -5.99 27.84 12.76
CA PHE A 313 -5.59 28.26 11.42
C PHE A 313 -4.72 29.53 11.51
N PRO A 314 -3.42 29.45 11.20
CA PRO A 314 -2.52 30.59 11.29
C PRO A 314 -2.81 31.61 10.18
N ALA A 315 -2.61 32.89 10.50
CA ALA A 315 -2.56 33.93 9.48
C ALA A 315 -1.40 33.69 8.51
N VAL A 316 -1.65 33.92 7.21
CA VAL A 316 -0.59 33.89 6.19
C VAL A 316 0.31 35.11 6.41
N ARG A 317 1.60 34.87 6.55
CA ARG A 317 2.61 35.92 6.74
C ARG A 317 2.71 36.80 5.49
N ALA A 318 3.29 37.99 5.63
CA ALA A 318 3.49 38.93 4.53
C ALA A 318 4.34 38.35 3.37
N ASP A 319 5.26 37.43 3.68
CA ASP A 319 6.10 36.71 2.72
C ASP A 319 5.35 35.56 2.00
N GLY A 320 4.08 35.32 2.33
CA GLY A 320 3.24 34.27 1.75
C GLY A 320 3.49 32.88 2.31
N THR A 321 4.06 32.77 3.50
CA THR A 321 4.35 31.48 4.16
C THR A 321 3.57 31.28 5.45
N ILE A 322 3.49 30.01 5.87
CA ILE A 322 2.99 29.55 7.17
C ILE A 322 4.05 28.59 7.75
N PRO A 323 4.26 28.52 9.09
CA PRO A 323 5.11 27.50 9.68
C PRO A 323 4.75 26.09 9.23
N LEU A 324 5.76 25.25 8.98
CA LEU A 324 5.56 23.94 8.34
C LEU A 324 4.50 23.07 9.03
N ARG A 325 4.42 23.11 10.36
CA ARG A 325 3.52 22.31 11.19
C ARG A 325 2.45 23.14 11.90
N GLY A 326 2.11 24.29 11.32
CA GLY A 326 1.15 25.22 11.90
C GLY A 326 1.66 25.92 13.16
N PRO A 327 0.84 26.74 13.82
CA PRO A 327 1.27 27.65 14.87
C PRO A 327 1.58 26.95 16.21
N GLN A 328 1.14 25.71 16.39
CA GLN A 328 1.39 24.90 17.58
C GLN A 328 2.38 23.75 17.35
N ASN A 329 2.94 23.61 16.14
CA ASN A 329 3.79 22.47 15.76
C ASN A 329 3.09 21.11 15.97
N THR A 330 1.78 21.05 15.71
CA THR A 330 0.91 19.87 15.90
C THR A 330 0.31 19.37 14.58
N VAL A 331 0.41 20.15 13.50
CA VAL A 331 -0.14 19.75 12.20
C VAL A 331 0.85 18.84 11.47
N ASP A 332 0.35 17.76 10.86
CA ASP A 332 1.14 16.93 9.96
C ASP A 332 0.95 17.38 8.49
N PRO A 333 1.91 18.11 7.90
CA PRO A 333 1.79 18.60 6.55
C PRO A 333 2.00 17.49 5.52
N ARG A 334 1.21 17.52 4.44
CA ARG A 334 1.47 16.73 3.23
C ARG A 334 2.59 17.38 2.43
N ILE A 335 3.82 16.88 2.59
CA ILE A 335 5.03 17.48 2.01
C ILE A 335 5.33 16.87 0.65
N ARG A 336 5.76 17.71 -0.30
CA ARG A 336 6.21 17.27 -1.63
C ARG A 336 7.54 17.91 -2.01
N PRO A 337 8.32 17.26 -2.88
CA PRO A 337 9.47 17.90 -3.51
C PRO A 337 9.06 19.17 -4.27
N THR A 338 9.90 20.21 -4.22
CA THR A 338 9.67 21.47 -4.96
C THR A 338 9.88 21.34 -6.48
N THR A 339 10.32 20.17 -6.93
CA THR A 339 10.42 19.83 -8.34
C THR A 339 9.55 18.61 -8.58
N GLN A 340 8.45 18.80 -9.29
CA GLN A 340 7.55 17.73 -9.69
C GLN A 340 8.31 16.76 -10.60
N ARG A 341 8.23 15.47 -10.28
CA ARG A 341 8.77 14.37 -11.08
C ARG A 341 7.75 13.26 -11.11
N ILE A 342 7.59 12.65 -12.27
CA ILE A 342 6.68 11.54 -12.46
C ILE A 342 7.43 10.21 -12.35
N ALA A 343 6.76 9.22 -11.77
CA ALA A 343 7.27 7.86 -11.72
C ALA A 343 7.38 7.29 -13.14
N ALA A 344 8.39 6.47 -13.39
CA ALA A 344 8.62 5.84 -14.67
C ALA A 344 8.85 4.34 -14.51
N ILE A 345 8.29 3.54 -15.42
CA ILE A 345 8.52 2.10 -15.51
C ILE A 345 9.11 1.78 -16.88
N ASP A 346 10.33 1.28 -16.86
CA ASP A 346 10.99 0.64 -18.00
C ASP A 346 10.63 -0.84 -18.03
N MET A 347 10.11 -1.33 -19.15
CA MET A 347 9.73 -2.73 -19.34
C MET A 347 10.43 -3.28 -20.57
N TRP A 348 11.03 -4.46 -20.45
CA TRP A 348 11.62 -5.18 -21.58
C TRP A 348 11.29 -6.66 -21.51
N ASN A 349 11.19 -7.28 -22.68
CA ASN A 349 11.02 -8.72 -22.79
C ASN A 349 11.72 -9.28 -24.03
N ALA A 350 12.08 -10.55 -23.94
CA ALA A 350 12.56 -11.34 -25.06
C ALA A 350 11.87 -12.71 -25.01
N THR A 351 11.19 -13.09 -26.07
CA THR A 351 10.42 -14.33 -26.16
C THR A 351 10.82 -15.15 -27.37
N VAL A 352 10.85 -16.47 -27.19
CA VAL A 352 11.03 -17.45 -28.25
C VAL A 352 9.85 -18.40 -28.20
N GLU A 353 9.03 -18.38 -29.25
CA GLU A 353 7.87 -19.24 -29.41
C GLU A 353 8.14 -20.28 -30.49
N ARG A 354 7.85 -21.54 -30.20
CA ARG A 354 7.98 -22.64 -31.15
C ARG A 354 6.77 -23.55 -31.13
N GLN A 355 6.23 -23.80 -32.32
CA GLN A 355 5.28 -24.88 -32.53
C GLN A 355 6.02 -26.22 -32.56
N LEU A 356 5.69 -27.12 -31.63
CA LEU A 356 6.26 -28.47 -31.53
C LEU A 356 5.47 -29.48 -32.38
N THR A 357 4.14 -29.43 -32.31
CA THR A 357 3.22 -30.27 -33.09
C THR A 357 2.10 -29.41 -33.68
N SER A 358 1.18 -29.99 -34.45
CA SER A 358 0.00 -29.26 -34.94
C SER A 358 -0.89 -28.70 -33.82
N THR A 359 -0.74 -29.21 -32.58
CA THR A 359 -1.58 -28.84 -31.44
C THR A 359 -0.81 -28.38 -30.21
N MET A 360 0.53 -28.29 -30.27
CA MET A 360 1.36 -27.95 -29.11
C MET A 360 2.39 -26.85 -29.42
N THR A 361 2.45 -25.86 -28.55
CA THR A 361 3.37 -24.72 -28.61
C THR A 361 4.11 -24.56 -27.29
N VAL A 362 5.38 -24.20 -27.38
CA VAL A 362 6.21 -23.84 -26.22
C VAL A 362 6.74 -22.43 -26.42
N GLU A 363 6.68 -21.63 -25.36
CA GLU A 363 7.22 -20.29 -25.30
C GLU A 363 8.14 -20.16 -24.09
N VAL A 364 9.33 -19.62 -24.33
CA VAL A 364 10.26 -19.22 -23.28
C VAL A 364 10.41 -17.71 -23.37
N ALA A 365 10.19 -17.02 -22.25
CA ALA A 365 10.25 -15.57 -22.16
C ALA A 365 11.14 -15.13 -21.01
N TYR A 366 11.96 -14.12 -21.25
CA TYR A 366 12.56 -13.31 -20.19
C TYR A 366 11.82 -11.99 -20.13
N VAL A 367 11.42 -11.56 -18.92
CA VAL A 367 10.70 -10.32 -18.66
C VAL A 367 11.46 -9.54 -17.60
N GLY A 368 11.74 -8.27 -17.85
CA GLY A 368 12.37 -7.37 -16.90
C GLY A 368 11.62 -6.05 -16.81
N ASN A 369 11.42 -5.57 -15.58
CA ASN A 369 10.84 -4.27 -15.30
C ASN A 369 11.75 -3.50 -14.33
N LYS A 370 11.86 -2.19 -14.51
CA LYS A 370 12.51 -1.28 -13.58
C LYS A 370 11.62 -0.07 -13.32
N GLY A 371 11.19 0.11 -12.08
CA GLY A 371 10.56 1.33 -11.61
C GLY A 371 11.63 2.35 -11.19
N THR A 372 11.46 3.62 -11.57
CA THR A 372 12.33 4.73 -11.18
C THR A 372 11.46 5.89 -10.70
N HIS A 373 11.85 6.53 -9.60
CA HIS A 373 11.04 7.55 -8.92
C HIS A 373 9.69 6.99 -8.47
N GLY A 374 9.69 5.84 -7.80
CA GLY A 374 8.51 5.29 -7.12
C GLY A 374 8.49 5.66 -5.64
N PHE A 375 7.45 5.25 -4.92
CA PHE A 375 7.40 5.40 -3.47
C PHE A 375 8.32 4.39 -2.77
N ALA A 376 8.85 4.79 -1.61
CA ALA A 376 9.44 3.85 -0.66
C ALA A 376 8.31 3.12 0.08
N GLY A 377 8.46 1.81 0.29
CA GLY A 377 7.45 0.95 0.90
C GLY A 377 6.22 0.78 0.01
N ASP A 378 5.06 0.56 0.65
CA ASP A 378 3.77 0.43 -0.03
C ASP A 378 3.14 1.79 -0.42
N GLY A 379 3.85 2.88 -0.12
CA GLY A 379 3.47 4.26 -0.47
C GLY A 379 2.23 4.79 0.28
N PRO A 380 1.82 6.04 0.02
CA PRO A 380 2.49 7.04 -0.82
C PRO A 380 3.53 7.88 -0.06
N THR A 381 3.73 7.65 1.24
CA THR A 381 4.59 8.49 2.08
C THR A 381 5.67 7.69 2.80
N TYR A 382 6.72 8.40 3.20
CA TYR A 382 7.68 7.94 4.19
C TYR A 382 8.03 9.09 5.13
N ASN A 383 8.65 8.75 6.26
CA ASN A 383 9.02 9.73 7.26
C ASN A 383 10.37 10.37 6.96
N ALA A 384 10.35 11.60 6.44
CA ALA A 384 11.56 12.35 6.12
C ALA A 384 12.34 12.84 7.37
N ASN A 385 11.72 12.78 8.55
CA ASN A 385 12.31 13.24 9.81
C ASN A 385 12.48 12.13 10.85
N GLN A 386 12.61 10.87 10.40
CA GLN A 386 12.84 9.71 11.28
C GLN A 386 14.10 9.87 12.13
N ARG A 387 14.10 9.32 13.35
CA ARG A 387 15.27 9.32 14.24
C ARG A 387 16.44 8.56 13.59
N SER A 388 17.65 9.13 13.65
CA SER A 388 18.88 8.44 13.27
C SER A 388 19.43 7.60 14.42
N MET A 389 20.00 6.43 14.13
CA MET A 389 20.70 5.58 15.11
C MET A 389 21.89 6.29 15.78
N VAL A 390 22.51 7.26 15.10
CA VAL A 390 23.71 7.94 15.59
C VAL A 390 23.43 8.67 16.90
N GLY A 391 24.07 8.24 18.00
CA GLY A 391 23.87 8.81 19.33
C GLY A 391 22.88 8.05 20.22
N TYR A 392 22.33 6.93 19.75
CA TYR A 392 21.52 6.04 20.57
C TYR A 392 22.27 5.58 21.84
N GLY A 393 21.54 5.47 22.96
CA GLY A 393 22.08 5.01 24.24
C GLY A 393 22.95 6.03 24.98
N ASN A 394 23.21 7.21 24.40
CA ASN A 394 23.90 8.28 25.11
C ASN A 394 22.90 9.03 26.02
N PRO A 395 23.07 9.03 27.36
CA PRO A 395 22.13 9.67 28.28
C PRO A 395 22.07 11.19 28.13
N ASN A 396 23.06 11.80 27.48
CA ASN A 396 23.11 13.25 27.22
C ASN A 396 22.44 13.65 25.91
N ILE A 397 21.96 12.70 25.11
CA ILE A 397 21.32 12.96 23.81
C ILE A 397 19.87 12.50 23.91
N ALA A 398 18.95 13.47 23.89
CA ALA A 398 17.53 13.14 23.84
C ALA A 398 17.20 12.39 22.53
N PRO A 399 16.36 11.33 22.55
CA PRO A 399 16.06 10.53 21.36
C PRO A 399 15.69 11.33 20.12
N ASP A 400 14.84 12.35 20.26
CA ASP A 400 14.37 13.18 19.15
C ASP A 400 15.41 14.15 18.61
N SER A 401 16.45 14.49 19.38
CA SER A 401 17.51 15.39 18.92
C SER A 401 18.34 14.82 17.76
N ARG A 402 18.23 13.51 17.50
CA ARG A 402 18.91 12.81 16.39
C ARG A 402 18.14 12.86 15.07
N ARG A 403 17.02 13.58 15.00
CA ARG A 403 16.24 13.72 13.77
C ARG A 403 16.90 14.73 12.82
N PRO A 404 16.86 14.52 11.49
CA PRO A 404 17.48 15.45 10.53
C PRO A 404 16.98 16.91 10.60
N PHE A 405 15.71 17.10 10.97
CA PHE A 405 15.06 18.42 11.06
C PHE A 405 14.71 18.83 12.50
N PHE A 406 15.31 18.19 13.53
CA PHE A 406 15.07 18.54 14.93
C PHE A 406 15.36 20.02 15.19
N ASN A 407 14.33 20.78 15.58
CA ASN A 407 14.40 22.21 15.88
C ASN A 407 15.17 23.07 14.84
N ARG A 408 15.19 22.63 13.58
CA ARG A 408 15.93 23.28 12.50
C ARG A 408 15.35 24.64 12.08
N PHE A 409 14.06 24.85 12.29
CA PHE A 409 13.34 26.04 11.84
C PHE A 409 12.76 26.81 13.03
N THR A 410 13.17 28.06 13.17
CA THR A 410 12.64 29.00 14.17
C THR A 410 11.87 30.10 13.46
N TYR A 411 10.65 30.38 13.93
CA TYR A 411 9.77 31.41 13.35
C TYR A 411 9.68 32.60 14.31
N PRO A 412 10.46 33.67 14.08
CA PRO A 412 10.69 34.73 15.07
C PRO A 412 9.45 35.58 15.39
N ASP A 413 8.43 35.53 14.55
CA ASP A 413 7.17 36.27 14.65
C ASP A 413 5.95 35.33 14.76
N CYS A 414 6.15 34.07 15.14
CA CYS A 414 5.07 33.16 15.52
C CYS A 414 5.14 32.79 17.01
N SER A 415 4.06 33.09 17.73
CA SER A 415 3.92 32.84 19.17
C SER A 415 3.34 31.46 19.40
N VAL A 416 4.00 30.64 20.21
CA VAL A 416 3.50 29.33 20.64
C VAL A 416 2.31 29.52 21.59
N SER A 417 2.43 30.45 22.56
CA SER A 417 1.38 30.69 23.57
C SER A 417 0.10 31.27 22.97
N GLN A 418 0.21 32.10 21.94
CA GLN A 418 -0.95 32.70 21.28
C GLN A 418 -1.42 31.89 20.07
N GLY A 419 -0.60 30.98 19.54
CA GLY A 419 -0.92 30.23 18.32
C GLY A 419 -1.09 31.12 17.08
N VAL A 420 -0.41 32.27 17.03
CA VAL A 420 -0.55 33.28 15.96
C VAL A 420 0.80 33.64 15.36
N CYS A 421 0.82 33.88 14.05
CA CYS A 421 1.98 34.34 13.29
C CYS A 421 1.82 35.79 12.82
N GLY A 422 2.95 36.47 12.59
CA GLY A 422 3.02 37.87 12.18
C GLY A 422 3.17 38.86 13.34
N LEU A 423 3.55 38.39 14.52
CA LEU A 423 3.70 39.21 15.73
C LEU A 423 5.12 39.80 15.81
N ALA A 424 5.23 41.12 15.97
CA ALA A 424 6.53 41.77 16.12
C ALA A 424 7.12 41.53 17.52
N ASN A 425 8.43 41.29 17.61
CA ASN A 425 9.21 41.22 18.85
C ASN A 425 8.73 40.15 19.87
N LEU A 426 8.58 38.91 19.42
CA LEU A 426 8.26 37.80 20.34
C LEU A 426 9.46 37.44 21.23
N PRO A 427 9.25 37.22 22.54
CA PRO A 427 10.27 36.66 23.43
C PRO A 427 10.80 35.33 22.89
N LEU A 428 12.11 35.06 23.01
CA LEU A 428 12.70 33.80 22.54
C LEU A 428 12.01 32.55 23.11
N THR A 429 11.50 32.62 24.34
CA THR A 429 10.78 31.51 25.01
C THR A 429 9.40 31.24 24.43
N ASP A 430 8.81 32.21 23.74
CA ASP A 430 7.50 32.11 23.11
C ASP A 430 7.60 31.88 21.58
N GLN A 431 8.81 31.85 21.02
CA GLN A 431 9.04 31.64 19.60
C GLN A 431 8.81 30.19 19.18
N LEU A 432 8.00 30.00 18.15
CA LEU A 432 7.75 28.68 17.57
C LEU A 432 9.03 28.11 16.94
N THR A 433 9.32 26.85 17.27
CA THR A 433 10.42 26.08 16.68
C THR A 433 9.91 24.71 16.20
N CYS A 434 10.32 24.30 14.99
CA CYS A 434 10.01 23.02 14.34
C CYS A 434 11.33 22.36 13.92
N CYS A 435 11.47 21.04 13.81
CA CYS A 435 10.45 20.00 13.82
C CYS A 435 10.91 18.86 14.73
N SER A 436 10.53 18.94 15.99
CA SER A 436 10.99 18.03 17.05
C SER A 436 10.39 16.61 16.97
N SER A 437 9.36 16.38 16.17
CA SER A 437 8.67 15.09 16.02
C SER A 437 8.74 14.55 14.58
N ASP A 438 8.17 13.36 14.37
CA ASP A 438 8.08 12.72 13.05
C ASP A 438 7.34 13.58 12.02
N MET A 439 7.71 13.40 10.75
CA MET A 439 7.08 14.03 9.59
C MET A 439 6.80 12.94 8.54
N GLY A 440 5.84 12.08 8.87
CA GLY A 440 5.49 10.84 8.16
C GLY A 440 4.85 11.04 6.79
N ASN A 441 4.49 12.28 6.44
CA ASN A 441 3.72 12.63 5.26
C ASN A 441 4.55 13.22 4.12
N TYR A 442 5.76 12.70 3.89
CA TYR A 442 6.57 13.10 2.74
C TYR A 442 6.25 12.24 1.51
N PHE A 443 5.58 12.83 0.52
CA PHE A 443 5.17 12.21 -0.75
C PHE A 443 6.31 12.19 -1.78
N GLY A 444 7.46 11.67 -1.35
CA GLY A 444 8.67 11.58 -2.14
C GLY A 444 8.65 10.39 -3.10
N MET A 445 8.77 10.67 -4.39
CA MET A 445 8.99 9.67 -5.44
C MET A 445 10.50 9.39 -5.59
N ASP A 446 11.13 8.92 -4.51
CA ASP A 446 12.59 8.85 -4.39
C ASP A 446 13.15 7.42 -4.48
N ALA A 447 12.28 6.41 -4.53
CA ALA A 447 12.68 5.01 -4.56
C ALA A 447 12.73 4.43 -5.99
N SER A 448 13.27 3.21 -6.09
CA SER A 448 13.25 2.43 -7.33
C SER A 448 12.93 0.96 -7.05
N SER A 449 12.50 0.26 -8.09
CA SER A 449 12.19 -1.17 -7.98
C SER A 449 12.69 -1.91 -9.22
N ASN A 450 12.95 -3.21 -9.06
CA ASN A 450 13.35 -4.04 -10.18
C ASN A 450 12.70 -5.42 -10.10
N TYR A 451 12.25 -5.92 -11.24
CA TYR A 451 11.68 -7.25 -11.40
C TYR A 451 12.35 -7.93 -12.58
N ASN A 452 12.76 -9.18 -12.41
CA ASN A 452 13.28 -10.02 -13.48
C ASN A 452 12.64 -11.39 -13.38
N ALA A 453 12.19 -11.95 -14.49
CA ALA A 453 11.60 -13.27 -14.53
C ALA A 453 11.97 -14.06 -15.79
N LEU A 454 12.18 -15.35 -15.61
CA LEU A 454 12.14 -16.35 -16.66
C LEU A 454 10.76 -17.02 -16.61
N GLN A 455 10.06 -17.01 -17.73
CA GLN A 455 8.75 -17.61 -17.90
C GLN A 455 8.80 -18.72 -18.94
N LEU A 456 8.19 -19.85 -18.62
CA LEU A 456 7.97 -20.97 -19.51
C LEU A 456 6.46 -21.17 -19.64
N LYS A 457 5.96 -21.18 -20.88
CA LYS A 457 4.58 -21.52 -21.19
C LYS A 457 4.55 -22.71 -22.13
N VAL A 458 3.76 -23.71 -21.77
CA VAL A 458 3.45 -24.86 -22.63
C VAL A 458 1.95 -24.90 -22.83
N GLU A 459 1.53 -24.83 -24.09
CA GLU A 459 0.12 -24.86 -24.46
C GLU A 459 -0.14 -26.03 -25.40
N LYS A 460 -1.18 -26.79 -25.09
CA LYS A 460 -1.72 -27.84 -25.93
C LYS A 460 -3.19 -27.55 -26.20
N ARG A 461 -3.52 -27.32 -27.47
CA ARG A 461 -4.91 -27.24 -27.96
C ARG A 461 -5.57 -28.61 -27.91
N ILE A 462 -6.91 -28.61 -27.82
CA ILE A 462 -7.68 -29.85 -27.70
C ILE A 462 -7.34 -30.83 -28.82
N SER A 463 -6.87 -32.01 -28.43
CA SER A 463 -6.62 -33.12 -29.35
C SER A 463 -6.73 -34.41 -28.56
N GLN A 464 -7.46 -35.39 -29.09
CA GLN A 464 -7.71 -36.65 -28.38
C GLN A 464 -8.31 -36.43 -26.97
N GLY A 465 -9.16 -35.40 -26.82
CA GLY A 465 -9.84 -35.05 -25.58
C GLY A 465 -9.02 -34.23 -24.58
N LEU A 466 -7.70 -34.08 -24.77
CA LEU A 466 -6.83 -33.35 -23.83
C LEU A 466 -6.50 -31.94 -24.35
N GLN A 467 -6.70 -30.95 -23.49
CA GLN A 467 -6.22 -29.58 -23.61
C GLN A 467 -5.53 -29.20 -22.30
N PHE A 468 -4.41 -28.49 -22.38
CA PHE A 468 -3.81 -27.92 -21.18
C PHE A 468 -2.99 -26.66 -21.48
N VAL A 469 -2.82 -25.83 -20.46
CA VAL A 469 -1.85 -24.75 -20.44
C VAL A 469 -1.10 -24.81 -19.12
N SER A 470 0.22 -24.84 -19.18
CA SER A 470 1.10 -24.86 -18.00
C SER A 470 2.05 -23.68 -18.08
N HIS A 471 2.10 -22.89 -17.01
CA HIS A 471 2.95 -21.72 -16.85
C HIS A 471 3.88 -21.93 -15.68
N TYR A 472 5.17 -21.69 -15.87
CA TYR A 472 6.16 -21.63 -14.81
C TYR A 472 6.90 -20.29 -14.87
N THR A 473 6.95 -19.59 -13.75
CA THR A 473 7.66 -18.33 -13.59
C THR A 473 8.72 -18.50 -12.50
N PHE A 474 9.97 -18.22 -12.86
CA PHE A 474 11.06 -18.01 -11.92
C PHE A 474 11.37 -16.52 -11.87
N SER A 475 11.05 -15.85 -10.76
CA SER A 475 11.15 -14.40 -10.63
C SER A 475 12.01 -13.94 -9.45
N ARG A 476 12.51 -12.71 -9.57
CA ARG A 476 13.18 -11.97 -8.51
C ARG A 476 12.75 -10.52 -8.58
N ALA A 477 12.03 -10.08 -7.55
CA ALA A 477 11.62 -8.69 -7.38
C ALA A 477 12.36 -8.05 -6.20
N ARG A 478 12.71 -6.77 -6.32
CA ARG A 478 13.27 -5.95 -5.25
C ARG A 478 12.69 -4.54 -5.26
N TYR A 479 12.67 -3.94 -4.09
CA TYR A 479 12.20 -2.60 -3.83
C TYR A 479 12.89 -2.02 -2.60
N TYR A 480 12.66 -0.74 -2.34
CA TYR A 480 12.99 -0.10 -1.07
C TYR A 480 11.72 -0.04 -0.22
N ASP A 481 11.79 -0.53 1.00
CA ASP A 481 10.79 -0.29 2.04
C ASP A 481 10.85 1.18 2.53
N ASN A 482 9.86 1.64 3.30
CA ASN A 482 9.84 2.99 3.85
C ASN A 482 10.60 3.11 5.18
N ASN A 483 10.79 2.02 5.92
CA ASN A 483 11.39 2.06 7.24
C ASN A 483 12.88 2.41 7.17
N TYR A 484 13.28 3.50 7.81
CA TYR A 484 14.65 4.02 7.85
C TYR A 484 15.20 4.47 6.49
N PHE A 485 14.33 4.55 5.47
CA PHE A 485 14.68 4.92 4.10
C PHE A 485 15.29 6.32 4.00
N ALA A 486 14.72 7.29 4.74
CA ALA A 486 15.17 8.68 4.72
C ALA A 486 16.60 8.87 5.29
N ILE A 487 17.01 7.98 6.20
CA ILE A 487 18.33 8.04 6.86
C ILE A 487 19.35 7.20 6.09
N ASP A 488 19.00 5.95 5.78
CA ASP A 488 19.84 5.04 5.01
C ASP A 488 18.99 4.12 4.11
N PRO A 489 18.84 4.46 2.81
CA PRO A 489 18.09 3.65 1.87
C PRO A 489 18.63 2.22 1.72
N THR A 490 19.90 1.96 2.03
CA THR A 490 20.49 0.62 1.85
C THR A 490 19.93 -0.40 2.83
N ILE A 491 19.53 0.06 4.04
CA ILE A 491 18.89 -0.74 5.08
C ILE A 491 17.49 -1.18 4.65
N ALA A 492 16.78 -0.32 3.92
CA ALA A 492 15.43 -0.56 3.44
C ALA A 492 15.36 -1.38 2.13
N TYR A 493 16.50 -1.71 1.50
CA TYR A 493 16.51 -2.42 0.23
C TYR A 493 16.47 -3.95 0.41
N GLY A 494 15.49 -4.61 -0.20
CA GLY A 494 15.31 -6.06 -0.07
C GLY A 494 14.47 -6.70 -1.19
N PRO A 495 14.28 -8.03 -1.15
CA PRO A 495 13.24 -8.68 -1.93
C PRO A 495 11.87 -8.08 -1.63
N MET A 496 11.01 -8.01 -2.63
CA MET A 496 9.63 -7.55 -2.44
C MET A 496 8.83 -8.56 -1.60
N ASN A 497 8.16 -8.09 -0.55
CA ASN A 497 7.37 -8.86 0.41
C ASN A 497 6.29 -9.76 -0.22
N VAL A 498 5.82 -9.46 -1.43
CA VAL A 498 4.82 -10.25 -2.18
C VAL A 498 5.40 -11.16 -3.27
N ASN A 499 6.71 -11.10 -3.54
CA ASN A 499 7.30 -11.87 -4.65
C ASN A 499 7.64 -13.30 -4.23
N ARG A 500 6.94 -14.26 -4.83
CA ARG A 500 7.28 -15.68 -4.79
C ARG A 500 8.25 -16.00 -5.93
N ASN A 501 9.45 -16.47 -5.59
CA ASN A 501 10.49 -16.71 -6.60
C ASN A 501 10.12 -17.79 -7.62
N HIS A 502 9.25 -18.73 -7.24
CA HIS A 502 8.78 -19.80 -8.09
C HIS A 502 7.26 -19.79 -8.07
N ALA A 503 6.63 -19.77 -9.23
CA ALA A 503 5.19 -19.91 -9.38
C ALA A 503 4.90 -20.83 -10.57
N TRP A 504 4.12 -21.88 -10.33
CA TRP A 504 3.70 -22.86 -11.32
C TRP A 504 2.18 -22.96 -11.29
N ILE A 505 1.54 -22.68 -12.43
CA ILE A 505 0.10 -22.80 -12.58
C ILE A 505 -0.19 -23.68 -13.79
N THR A 506 -1.00 -24.71 -13.61
CA THR A 506 -1.43 -25.59 -14.70
C THR A 506 -2.94 -25.72 -14.74
N ASN A 507 -3.48 -25.56 -15.94
CA ASN A 507 -4.90 -25.72 -16.25
C ASN A 507 -5.04 -26.91 -17.20
N ILE A 508 -5.78 -27.93 -16.80
CA ILE A 508 -6.02 -29.14 -17.58
C ILE A 508 -7.51 -29.29 -17.82
N LEU A 509 -7.88 -29.56 -19.06
CA LEU A 509 -9.20 -30.00 -19.47
C LEU A 509 -9.04 -31.34 -20.17
N TYR A 510 -9.67 -32.37 -19.65
CA TYR A 510 -9.63 -33.71 -20.23
C TYR A 510 -11.03 -34.29 -20.39
N GLU A 511 -11.47 -34.44 -21.63
CA GLU A 511 -12.58 -35.31 -21.98
C GLU A 511 -12.13 -36.76 -21.87
N LEU A 512 -12.72 -37.50 -20.92
CA LEU A 512 -12.30 -38.87 -20.71
C LEU A 512 -12.56 -39.70 -21.98
N PRO A 513 -11.60 -40.55 -22.38
CA PRO A 513 -11.62 -41.25 -23.65
C PRO A 513 -12.52 -42.50 -23.65
N PHE A 514 -13.58 -42.53 -22.84
CA PHE A 514 -14.49 -43.66 -22.68
C PHE A 514 -15.88 -43.35 -23.23
N GLY A 515 -16.55 -44.37 -23.74
CA GLY A 515 -17.92 -44.29 -24.25
C GLY A 515 -18.01 -44.37 -25.77
N LYS A 516 -19.24 -44.27 -26.26
CA LYS A 516 -19.58 -44.49 -27.66
C LYS A 516 -18.86 -43.48 -28.55
N GLY A 517 -18.13 -43.98 -29.55
CA GLY A 517 -17.34 -43.15 -30.47
C GLY A 517 -16.07 -42.52 -29.89
N LYS A 518 -15.65 -42.89 -28.67
CA LYS A 518 -14.36 -42.50 -28.07
C LYS A 518 -13.30 -43.62 -28.22
N LYS A 519 -12.06 -43.35 -27.82
CA LYS A 519 -10.90 -44.25 -28.03
C LYS A 519 -11.07 -45.60 -27.32
N TYR A 520 -11.61 -45.60 -26.11
CA TYR A 520 -11.88 -46.80 -25.33
C TYR A 520 -13.39 -47.02 -25.21
N MET A 521 -13.82 -48.28 -25.28
CA MET A 521 -15.24 -48.67 -25.22
C MET A 521 -16.11 -48.01 -26.31
N SER A 522 -15.56 -47.86 -27.52
CA SER A 522 -16.23 -47.23 -28.67
C SER A 522 -17.56 -47.89 -29.05
N GLY A 523 -17.68 -49.21 -28.82
CA GLY A 523 -18.88 -50.02 -29.05
C GLY A 523 -19.77 -50.22 -27.82
N ALA A 524 -19.62 -49.39 -26.77
CA ALA A 524 -20.50 -49.47 -25.60
C ALA A 524 -21.98 -49.36 -26.00
N ASN A 525 -22.81 -50.23 -25.44
CA ASN A 525 -24.26 -50.11 -25.56
C ASN A 525 -24.74 -48.85 -24.81
N THR A 526 -25.98 -48.41 -25.09
CA THR A 526 -26.51 -47.14 -24.56
C THR A 526 -26.47 -47.09 -23.02
N LEU A 527 -26.76 -48.20 -22.35
CA LEU A 527 -26.71 -48.27 -20.88
C LEU A 527 -25.29 -48.09 -20.34
N MET A 528 -24.30 -48.77 -20.94
CA MET A 528 -22.91 -48.63 -20.55
C MET A 528 -22.39 -47.22 -20.85
N ASP A 529 -22.76 -46.62 -21.99
CA ASP A 529 -22.38 -45.25 -22.35
C ASP A 529 -22.93 -44.21 -21.36
N TYR A 530 -24.14 -44.41 -20.83
CA TYR A 530 -24.65 -43.58 -19.73
C TYR A 530 -23.80 -43.65 -18.47
N VAL A 531 -23.04 -44.73 -18.23
CA VAL A 531 -22.15 -44.84 -17.08
C VAL A 531 -20.77 -44.28 -17.39
N VAL A 532 -20.15 -44.72 -18.50
CA VAL A 532 -18.72 -44.44 -18.78
C VAL A 532 -18.49 -43.26 -19.72
N GLY A 533 -19.50 -42.83 -20.48
CA GLY A 533 -19.42 -41.73 -21.45
C GLY A 533 -19.70 -40.36 -20.86
N GLY A 534 -19.29 -39.31 -21.58
CA GLY A 534 -19.67 -37.91 -21.30
C GLY A 534 -18.95 -37.24 -20.12
N TRP A 535 -17.96 -37.91 -19.52
CA TRP A 535 -17.16 -37.36 -18.42
C TRP A 535 -16.11 -36.37 -18.90
N ARG A 536 -15.98 -35.27 -18.17
CA ARG A 536 -15.01 -34.20 -18.38
C ARG A 536 -14.38 -33.83 -17.05
N LEU A 537 -13.06 -33.90 -16.99
CA LEU A 537 -12.26 -33.46 -15.86
C LEU A 537 -11.64 -32.11 -16.16
N THR A 538 -11.78 -31.16 -15.25
CA THR A 538 -11.06 -29.90 -15.24
C THR A 538 -10.22 -29.83 -13.98
N SER A 539 -8.97 -29.38 -14.10
CA SER A 539 -8.08 -29.17 -12.96
C SER A 539 -7.36 -27.84 -13.10
N ILE A 540 -7.29 -27.11 -12.00
CA ILE A 540 -6.45 -25.92 -11.83
C ILE A 540 -5.55 -26.20 -10.64
N THR A 541 -4.25 -26.24 -10.86
CA THR A 541 -3.27 -26.44 -9.79
C THR A 541 -2.33 -25.25 -9.76
N ASP A 542 -2.17 -24.68 -8.57
CA ASP A 542 -1.23 -23.59 -8.27
C ASP A 542 -0.25 -24.07 -7.21
N TRP A 543 1.03 -23.98 -7.54
CA TRP A 543 2.12 -24.14 -6.60
C TRP A 543 3.02 -22.93 -6.67
N SER A 544 3.37 -22.37 -5.52
CA SER A 544 4.35 -21.30 -5.47
C SER A 544 5.21 -21.37 -4.23
N GLY A 545 6.47 -20.94 -4.35
CA GLY A 545 7.40 -20.87 -3.23
C GLY A 545 6.91 -19.87 -2.17
N GLY A 546 7.41 -19.96 -0.93
CA GLY A 546 6.91 -19.12 0.16
C GLY A 546 7.13 -17.62 0.02
N LEU A 547 6.30 -16.84 0.71
CA LEU A 547 6.48 -15.40 0.80
C LEU A 547 7.77 -15.06 1.56
N PRO A 548 8.46 -13.97 1.18
CA PRO A 548 9.58 -13.43 1.94
C PRO A 548 9.20 -12.98 3.35
N TRP A 549 10.15 -13.04 4.28
CA TRP A 549 10.01 -12.45 5.61
C TRP A 549 11.37 -12.06 6.19
N THR A 550 11.34 -11.17 7.19
CA THR A 550 12.51 -10.64 7.89
C THR A 550 12.55 -11.17 9.33
N PRO A 551 13.66 -11.84 9.74
CA PRO A 551 13.86 -12.20 11.14
C PRO A 551 13.97 -10.98 12.06
N SER A 552 13.29 -11.04 13.20
CA SER A 552 13.41 -10.08 14.31
C SER A 552 13.84 -10.79 15.59
N TYR A 553 14.15 -10.05 16.65
CA TYR A 553 14.60 -10.61 17.93
C TYR A 553 14.00 -9.83 19.11
N SER A 554 13.84 -10.49 20.25
CA SER A 554 13.02 -10.10 21.40
C SER A 554 13.45 -8.81 22.11
N LEU A 555 14.73 -8.45 22.06
CA LEU A 555 15.29 -7.31 22.80
C LEU A 555 15.69 -6.15 21.89
N CYS A 556 15.17 -6.08 20.67
CA CYS A 556 15.56 -5.04 19.73
C CYS A 556 15.16 -3.64 20.19
N ASP A 557 14.06 -3.46 20.93
CA ASP A 557 13.65 -2.17 21.47
C ASP A 557 14.61 -1.64 22.56
N LYS A 558 15.47 -2.51 23.11
CA LYS A 558 16.54 -2.15 24.04
C LYS A 558 17.88 -1.87 23.35
N ASP A 559 17.98 -2.18 22.05
CA ASP A 559 19.19 -1.97 21.25
C ASP A 559 19.06 -0.81 20.26
N GLN A 560 17.83 -0.42 19.93
CA GLN A 560 17.51 0.65 19.00
C GLN A 560 16.13 1.24 19.25
N ASP A 561 15.89 2.46 18.77
CA ASP A 561 14.59 3.16 18.85
C ASP A 561 14.19 3.81 17.51
N VAL A 562 14.64 3.21 16.41
CA VAL A 562 14.42 3.68 15.03
C VAL A 562 13.49 2.78 14.24
N GLY A 563 12.99 1.68 14.81
CA GLY A 563 12.04 0.75 14.21
C GLY A 563 12.66 -0.37 13.36
N VAL A 564 13.99 -0.46 13.25
CA VAL A 564 14.67 -1.51 12.46
C VAL A 564 15.10 -2.65 13.38
N CYS A 565 14.24 -3.66 13.50
CA CYS A 565 14.44 -4.81 14.39
C CYS A 565 14.95 -6.04 13.61
N ARG A 566 16.26 -6.13 13.35
CA ARG A 566 16.90 -7.25 12.63
C ARG A 566 18.15 -7.75 13.36
N PRO A 567 18.41 -9.07 13.42
CA PRO A 567 19.63 -9.61 14.01
C PRO A 567 20.83 -9.50 13.06
N ASN A 568 22.02 -9.82 13.56
CA ASN A 568 23.20 -10.05 12.74
C ASN A 568 23.27 -11.51 12.28
N ARG A 569 23.87 -11.74 11.11
CA ARG A 569 24.28 -13.07 10.65
C ARG A 569 25.48 -13.54 11.47
N ALA A 570 25.39 -14.74 12.03
CA ALA A 570 26.48 -15.40 12.74
C ALA A 570 26.78 -16.78 12.13
N SER A 571 27.72 -17.50 12.73
CA SER A 571 28.00 -18.91 12.41
C SER A 571 26.90 -19.81 12.94
N GLY A 572 26.53 -20.84 12.16
CA GLY A 572 25.54 -21.84 12.53
C GLY A 572 24.51 -22.08 11.43
N SER A 573 23.49 -22.88 11.75
CA SER A 573 22.37 -23.16 10.86
C SER A 573 21.05 -22.80 11.54
N PHE A 574 20.12 -22.27 10.74
CA PHE A 574 18.74 -22.02 11.12
C PHE A 574 17.81 -22.82 10.22
N PRO A 575 17.43 -24.05 10.61
CA PRO A 575 16.61 -24.90 9.77
C PRO A 575 15.17 -24.39 9.71
N LEU A 576 14.70 -24.13 8.50
CA LEU A 576 13.31 -23.78 8.19
C LEU A 576 12.58 -25.01 7.66
N GLY A 577 11.32 -25.17 8.06
CA GLY A 577 10.46 -26.25 7.60
C GLY A 577 9.30 -26.48 8.56
N LEU A 578 8.18 -26.94 7.99
CA LEU A 578 7.02 -27.32 8.80
C LEU A 578 7.36 -28.50 9.70
N LYS A 579 7.16 -28.32 11.00
CA LYS A 579 7.28 -29.37 12.01
C LYS A 579 6.32 -29.14 13.16
N ARG A 580 6.14 -30.15 14.00
CA ARG A 580 5.45 -29.99 15.28
C ARG A 580 6.48 -29.83 16.39
N ASP A 581 6.24 -28.89 17.29
CA ASP A 581 7.01 -28.78 18.52
C ASP A 581 6.58 -29.83 19.55
N ALA A 582 7.21 -29.82 20.73
CA ALA A 582 6.89 -30.74 21.82
C ALA A 582 5.46 -30.56 22.37
N GLY A 583 4.85 -29.38 22.19
CA GLY A 583 3.47 -29.09 22.56
C GLY A 583 2.45 -29.49 21.49
N GLY A 584 2.91 -30.02 20.34
CA GLY A 584 2.07 -30.40 19.21
C GLY A 584 1.68 -29.24 18.29
N PHE A 585 2.17 -28.02 18.55
CA PHE A 585 1.92 -26.85 17.71
C PHE A 585 2.74 -26.92 16.44
N LEU A 586 2.14 -26.46 15.34
CA LEU A 586 2.81 -26.40 14.06
C LEU A 586 3.74 -25.17 14.04
N THR A 587 5.00 -25.38 13.68
CA THR A 587 6.01 -24.32 13.58
C THR A 587 6.77 -24.39 12.27
N TRP A 588 7.26 -23.24 11.81
CA TRP A 588 8.13 -23.12 10.64
C TRP A 588 9.63 -23.18 11.00
N PHE A 589 9.97 -22.84 12.25
CA PHE A 589 11.31 -22.98 12.80
C PHE A 589 11.23 -23.31 14.30
N THR A 590 12.34 -23.73 14.91
CA THR A 590 12.43 -23.82 16.37
C THR A 590 13.08 -22.54 16.87
N PRO A 591 12.45 -21.79 17.79
CA PRO A 591 13.05 -20.58 18.33
C PRO A 591 14.37 -20.91 19.02
N ILE A 592 15.34 -20.01 18.89
CA ILE A 592 16.60 -20.09 19.62
C ILE A 592 16.42 -19.51 21.03
N PRO A 593 17.26 -19.87 22.01
CA PRO A 593 17.29 -19.17 23.28
C PRO A 593 17.50 -17.66 23.08
N THR A 594 16.81 -16.85 23.88
CA THR A 594 16.94 -15.39 23.86
C THR A 594 18.40 -14.96 23.88
N MET A 595 18.79 -14.14 22.90
CA MET A 595 20.18 -13.75 22.73
C MET A 595 20.55 -12.61 23.70
N ALA A 596 21.56 -12.86 24.54
CA ALA A 596 22.22 -11.78 25.29
C ALA A 596 22.93 -10.80 24.34
N VAL A 597 23.29 -9.60 24.80
CA VAL A 597 24.06 -8.63 24.01
C VAL A 597 25.38 -9.27 23.54
N GLY A 598 25.64 -9.26 22.23
CA GLY A 598 26.80 -9.95 21.64
C GLY A 598 26.72 -11.49 21.63
N GLY A 599 25.65 -12.06 22.19
CA GLY A 599 25.35 -13.49 22.15
C GLY A 599 24.98 -13.96 20.74
N SER A 600 25.21 -15.24 20.48
CA SER A 600 24.86 -15.89 19.21
C SER A 600 24.08 -17.19 19.44
N GLY A 601 23.21 -17.52 18.49
CA GLY A 601 22.38 -18.72 18.51
C GLY A 601 21.80 -19.01 17.13
N GLY A 602 21.78 -20.29 16.74
CA GLY A 602 21.15 -20.76 15.50
C GLY A 602 21.52 -19.98 14.23
N GLY A 603 22.78 -19.56 14.07
CA GLY A 603 23.22 -18.78 12.89
C GLY A 603 22.95 -17.28 12.94
N PHE A 604 22.50 -16.76 14.09
CA PHE A 604 22.29 -15.34 14.34
C PHE A 604 23.09 -14.85 15.54
N SER A 605 23.33 -13.54 15.60
CA SER A 605 23.82 -12.87 16.80
C SER A 605 23.05 -11.58 17.06
N ARG A 606 22.97 -11.19 18.32
CA ARG A 606 22.35 -9.92 18.70
C ARG A 606 23.28 -8.76 18.36
N PRO A 607 22.81 -7.72 17.63
CA PRO A 607 23.56 -6.49 17.40
C PRO A 607 23.99 -5.83 18.72
N ALA A 608 25.06 -5.04 18.68
CA ALA A 608 25.38 -4.17 19.80
C ALA A 608 24.32 -3.06 19.90
N ALA A 609 24.01 -2.60 21.11
CA ALA A 609 23.15 -1.44 21.29
C ALA A 609 23.68 -0.24 20.49
N GLY A 610 22.80 0.46 19.77
CA GLY A 610 23.16 1.54 18.86
C GLY A 610 23.67 1.08 17.49
N THR A 611 23.52 -0.21 17.15
CA THR A 611 23.89 -0.74 15.83
C THR A 611 22.72 -1.49 15.20
N LEU A 612 22.60 -1.37 13.87
CA LEU A 612 21.60 -2.09 13.10
C LEU A 612 22.10 -3.48 12.72
N GLY A 613 21.20 -4.47 12.76
CA GLY A 613 21.50 -5.80 12.26
C GLY A 613 21.73 -5.85 10.75
N ASN A 614 22.63 -6.75 10.34
CA ASN A 614 23.06 -6.92 8.95
C ASN A 614 22.29 -7.98 8.15
N ILE A 615 21.29 -8.65 8.74
CA ILE A 615 20.37 -9.49 7.97
C ILE A 615 19.56 -8.59 7.03
N GLY A 616 19.51 -8.97 5.75
CA GLY A 616 18.78 -8.23 4.73
C GLY A 616 17.27 -8.25 4.99
N LEU A 617 16.59 -7.16 4.63
CA LEU A 617 15.14 -7.13 4.54
C LEU A 617 14.66 -8.30 3.67
N ASP A 618 13.65 -9.03 4.14
CA ASP A 618 12.92 -10.08 3.44
C ASP A 618 13.80 -11.18 2.82
N SER A 619 14.90 -11.49 3.51
CA SER A 619 15.88 -12.47 3.03
C SER A 619 15.49 -13.93 3.27
N PHE A 620 14.52 -14.22 4.14
CA PHE A 620 14.06 -15.58 4.44
C PHE A 620 12.78 -15.92 3.67
N ARG A 621 12.38 -17.19 3.64
CA ARG A 621 11.17 -17.66 2.94
C ARG A 621 10.28 -18.45 3.87
N GLY A 622 8.97 -18.19 3.80
CA GLY A 622 7.94 -18.89 4.55
C GLY A 622 7.54 -20.23 3.90
N PRO A 623 6.48 -20.87 4.41
CA PRO A 623 5.87 -22.05 3.81
C PRO A 623 5.43 -21.81 2.36
N HIS A 624 5.50 -22.86 1.53
CA HIS A 624 5.04 -22.81 0.16
C HIS A 624 3.50 -22.85 0.08
N LEU A 625 2.97 -22.32 -1.02
CA LEU A 625 1.56 -22.41 -1.36
C LEU A 625 1.36 -23.60 -2.30
N PHE A 626 0.35 -24.41 -2.02
CA PHE A 626 -0.11 -25.47 -2.92
C PHE A 626 -1.63 -25.57 -2.82
N THR A 627 -2.31 -25.34 -3.94
CA THR A 627 -3.76 -25.53 -4.06
C THR A 627 -4.07 -26.28 -5.34
N SER A 628 -5.11 -27.10 -5.30
CA SER A 628 -5.55 -27.87 -6.46
C SER A 628 -7.06 -27.99 -6.47
N ASN A 629 -7.69 -27.40 -7.47
CA ASN A 629 -9.13 -27.33 -7.63
C ASN A 629 -9.54 -28.22 -8.79
N PHE A 630 -10.52 -29.09 -8.54
CA PHE A 630 -10.97 -30.09 -9.49
C PHE A 630 -12.45 -29.88 -9.79
N SER A 631 -12.83 -30.06 -11.05
CA SER A 631 -14.23 -30.10 -11.48
C SER A 631 -14.44 -31.35 -12.32
N LEU A 632 -15.32 -32.23 -11.88
CA LEU A 632 -15.75 -33.41 -12.62
C LEU A 632 -17.18 -33.18 -13.10
N ALA A 633 -17.36 -33.12 -14.42
CA ALA A 633 -18.67 -32.96 -15.04
C ALA A 633 -19.03 -34.20 -15.86
N LYS A 634 -20.30 -34.58 -15.85
CA LYS A 634 -20.86 -35.62 -16.70
C LYS A 634 -22.07 -35.08 -17.45
N ASN A 635 -22.00 -35.17 -18.77
CA ASN A 635 -23.10 -34.79 -19.65
C ASN A 635 -23.94 -36.00 -20.03
N PHE A 636 -25.23 -35.96 -19.69
CA PHE A 636 -26.23 -36.94 -20.08
C PHE A 636 -27.02 -36.39 -21.27
N ARG A 637 -26.97 -37.11 -22.40
CA ARG A 637 -27.84 -36.86 -23.55
C ARG A 637 -29.01 -37.83 -23.47
N ILE A 638 -30.10 -37.40 -22.81
CA ILE A 638 -31.27 -38.26 -22.58
C ILE A 638 -32.08 -38.38 -23.88
N THR A 639 -32.35 -37.23 -24.52
CA THR A 639 -32.91 -37.14 -25.89
C THR A 639 -32.27 -35.93 -26.60
N GLU A 640 -32.70 -35.63 -27.82
CA GLU A 640 -32.26 -34.42 -28.53
C GLU A 640 -32.69 -33.13 -27.81
N ARG A 641 -33.84 -33.18 -27.12
CA ARG A 641 -34.44 -32.07 -26.37
C ARG A 641 -33.98 -32.01 -24.90
N TYR A 642 -33.93 -33.16 -24.23
CA TYR A 642 -33.61 -33.24 -22.79
C TYR A 642 -32.14 -33.58 -22.53
N LYS A 643 -31.44 -32.68 -21.85
CA LYS A 643 -30.03 -32.83 -21.44
C LYS A 643 -29.91 -32.64 -19.93
N ALA A 644 -29.03 -33.39 -19.30
CA ALA A 644 -28.65 -33.16 -17.90
C ALA A 644 -27.13 -33.06 -17.78
N GLU A 645 -26.64 -32.21 -16.88
CA GLU A 645 -25.25 -32.13 -16.48
C GLU A 645 -25.15 -32.33 -14.98
N PHE A 646 -24.44 -33.37 -14.57
CA PHE A 646 -23.98 -33.50 -13.18
C PHE A 646 -22.59 -32.89 -13.08
N ARG A 647 -22.35 -32.09 -12.06
CA ARG A 647 -21.07 -31.44 -11.79
C ARG A 647 -20.70 -31.57 -10.32
N MET A 648 -19.47 -31.99 -10.06
CA MET A 648 -18.84 -31.96 -8.75
C MET A 648 -17.63 -31.02 -8.83
N ASP A 649 -17.68 -29.93 -8.09
CA ASP A 649 -16.55 -29.02 -7.88
C ASP A 649 -15.92 -29.30 -6.52
N ALA A 650 -14.59 -29.34 -6.50
CA ALA A 650 -13.79 -29.53 -5.30
C ALA A 650 -12.72 -28.44 -5.26
N ASN A 651 -12.90 -27.47 -4.38
CA ASN A 651 -11.85 -26.52 -4.04
C ASN A 651 -10.89 -27.21 -3.07
N ASN A 652 -9.59 -27.12 -3.35
CA ASN A 652 -8.54 -27.78 -2.57
C ASN A 652 -8.83 -29.29 -2.36
N ILE A 653 -8.93 -30.06 -3.45
CA ILE A 653 -9.35 -31.48 -3.42
C ILE A 653 -8.49 -32.33 -2.47
N PHE A 654 -7.20 -32.01 -2.36
CA PHE A 654 -6.24 -32.71 -1.49
C PHE A 654 -6.31 -32.25 -0.02
N ASN A 655 -7.15 -31.25 0.29
CA ASN A 655 -7.26 -30.64 1.61
C ASN A 655 -5.89 -30.23 2.17
N HIS A 656 -5.04 -29.67 1.32
CA HIS A 656 -3.71 -29.22 1.71
C HIS A 656 -3.81 -27.78 2.26
N PRO A 657 -3.60 -27.55 3.57
CA PRO A 657 -3.65 -26.22 4.14
C PRO A 657 -2.48 -25.36 3.65
N VAL A 658 -2.77 -24.12 3.27
CA VAL A 658 -1.75 -23.11 2.98
C VAL A 658 -1.47 -22.35 4.27
N MET A 659 -0.25 -22.49 4.79
CA MET A 659 0.09 -21.96 6.11
C MET A 659 0.43 -20.47 6.05
N GLY A 660 -0.18 -19.68 6.92
CA GLY A 660 0.18 -18.27 7.08
C GLY A 660 1.49 -18.12 7.86
N PHE A 661 2.39 -17.25 7.36
CA PHE A 661 3.65 -16.94 8.03
C PHE A 661 4.14 -15.55 7.65
N ASN A 662 4.04 -14.59 8.56
CA ASN A 662 4.45 -13.20 8.34
C ASN A 662 4.62 -12.43 9.67
N TYR A 663 5.26 -11.26 9.62
CA TYR A 663 5.51 -10.43 10.80
C TYR A 663 4.22 -10.01 11.53
N THR A 664 3.12 -9.74 10.81
CA THR A 664 1.83 -9.35 11.43
C THR A 664 1.21 -10.46 12.28
N GLN A 665 1.66 -11.70 12.14
CA GLN A 665 1.25 -12.84 12.98
C GLN A 665 2.17 -13.04 14.20
N GLY A 666 3.18 -12.18 14.41
CA GLY A 666 4.12 -12.28 15.54
C GLY A 666 5.09 -13.46 15.48
N ASN A 667 5.09 -14.25 14.40
CA ASN A 667 5.80 -15.52 14.32
C ASN A 667 7.20 -15.45 13.70
N THR A 668 7.69 -14.25 13.34
CA THR A 668 9.01 -14.05 12.71
C THR A 668 10.14 -13.74 13.70
N CYS A 669 9.82 -13.52 14.98
CA CYS A 669 10.83 -13.31 16.02
C CYS A 669 11.56 -14.62 16.33
N ILE A 670 12.87 -14.67 16.13
CA ILE A 670 13.64 -15.92 16.17
C ILE A 670 13.97 -16.39 17.59
N ASP A 671 13.98 -15.49 18.57
CA ASP A 671 14.42 -15.76 19.94
C ASP A 671 13.41 -15.29 21.02
N CYS A 672 12.18 -14.99 20.58
CA CYS A 672 11.06 -14.65 21.45
C CYS A 672 10.46 -15.92 22.09
N ALA A 673 9.93 -15.77 23.29
CA ALA A 673 9.05 -16.77 23.89
C ALA A 673 7.65 -16.73 23.25
N GLY A 674 6.88 -17.81 23.39
CA GLY A 674 5.49 -17.89 22.93
C GLY A 674 5.37 -18.32 21.46
N ASP A 675 4.81 -17.45 20.61
CA ASP A 675 4.42 -17.79 19.23
C ASP A 675 5.56 -17.71 18.19
N ALA A 676 6.81 -17.61 18.65
CA ALA A 676 7.97 -17.60 17.78
C ALA A 676 8.01 -18.83 16.87
N GLY A 677 7.99 -18.60 15.55
CA GLY A 677 7.93 -19.63 14.53
C GLY A 677 6.60 -20.38 14.44
N ARG A 678 5.62 -20.10 15.30
CA ARG A 678 4.34 -20.81 15.36
C ARG A 678 3.38 -20.37 14.25
N ILE A 679 2.69 -21.34 13.67
CA ILE A 679 1.64 -21.11 12.67
C ILE A 679 0.30 -21.21 13.37
N THR A 680 -0.38 -20.06 13.47
CA THR A 680 -1.68 -19.92 14.13
C THR A 680 -2.84 -19.81 13.13
N ASN A 681 -2.56 -19.44 11.87
CA ASN A 681 -3.55 -19.18 10.83
C ASN A 681 -3.15 -19.78 9.47
N ILE A 682 -4.13 -19.97 8.60
CA ILE A 682 -3.88 -20.19 7.16
C ILE A 682 -3.55 -18.86 6.48
N GLU A 683 -2.95 -18.92 5.29
CA GLU A 683 -2.67 -17.72 4.52
C GLU A 683 -3.98 -17.04 4.06
N ASN A 684 -4.00 -15.70 4.03
CA ASN A 684 -5.16 -14.92 3.58
C ASN A 684 -5.60 -15.33 2.17
N ASN A 685 -6.91 -15.27 1.90
CA ASN A 685 -7.54 -15.66 0.63
C ASN A 685 -7.33 -17.12 0.21
N THR A 686 -6.96 -18.00 1.15
CA THR A 686 -6.94 -19.44 0.92
C THR A 686 -8.10 -20.11 1.63
N SER A 687 -8.55 -21.26 1.12
CA SER A 687 -9.66 -22.01 1.71
C SER A 687 -9.29 -23.46 1.97
N MET A 688 -9.90 -24.02 3.02
CA MET A 688 -9.92 -25.47 3.23
C MET A 688 -10.78 -26.15 2.16
N ARG A 689 -10.80 -27.49 2.16
CA ARG A 689 -11.55 -28.25 1.16
C ARG A 689 -13.04 -27.93 1.21
N LEU A 690 -13.59 -27.56 0.06
CA LEU A 690 -15.03 -27.36 -0.14
C LEU A 690 -15.48 -28.19 -1.33
N LEU A 691 -16.51 -29.01 -1.13
CA LEU A 691 -17.12 -29.84 -2.16
C LEU A 691 -18.50 -29.30 -2.49
N THR A 692 -18.78 -29.07 -3.76
CA THR A 692 -20.07 -28.60 -4.25
C THR A 692 -20.57 -29.54 -5.33
N PHE A 693 -21.84 -29.93 -5.22
CA PHE A 693 -22.49 -30.81 -6.17
C PHE A 693 -23.65 -30.06 -6.82
N GLY A 694 -23.73 -30.14 -8.14
CA GLY A 694 -24.77 -29.50 -8.93
C GLY A 694 -25.35 -30.45 -9.96
N LEU A 695 -26.66 -30.36 -10.16
CA LEU A 695 -27.36 -31.06 -11.23
C LEU A 695 -28.17 -30.03 -12.00
N ARG A 696 -27.87 -29.88 -13.29
CA ARG A 696 -28.58 -28.98 -14.19
C ARG A 696 -29.35 -29.79 -15.22
N PHE A 697 -30.65 -29.57 -15.32
CA PHE A 697 -31.46 -30.05 -16.43
C PHE A 697 -31.71 -28.93 -17.44
N SER A 698 -31.71 -29.27 -18.72
CA SER A 698 -32.02 -28.38 -19.85
C SER A 698 -33.02 -29.10 -20.77
N PHE A 699 -34.04 -28.38 -21.25
CA PHE A 699 -35.19 -28.93 -21.99
C PHE A 699 -35.64 -28.05 -23.16
#